data_AF-A0A099W6D2-F1
#
_entry.id   AF-A0A099W6D2-F1
#
_cell.length_a   1.000
_cell.length_b   1.000
_cell.length_c   1.000
_cell.angle_alpha   90.00
_cell.angle_beta   90.00
_cell.angle_gamma   90.00
#
_symmetry.space_group_name_H-M   'P 1'
#
loop_
_entity.id
_entity.type
_entity.pdbx_description
1 polymer ?
#
loop_
_entity_poly.entity_id
_entity_poly.type
_entity_poly.pdbx_seq_one_letter_code
_entity_poly.pdbx_strand_id
1 'polypeptide(L)'
;MKNKKVKKLVSVLTIATVLGTSVVTPLNTMATPTQAATSATAPKYVAPGYTTLYMSNINAYFPSASLDGNYLVIDMIKIHKGYGIDVLFPNGQKIQVYKQLASNVAETARIYVGNTNLQSAPYRVFYVDKINPNGTSYLSGKYSFQVDTSRFYKYDTNFGQAVYNLFTSSSLTTIGAEVTQADIDIAKNTAKNAVTSPEKTRLENLINQAQTQLTNNTTVKETEARNAVNALFSNNDPKSDAIKATTDQAAIDVAQGLVNSVSNQTIREELQKDLNKAQELLNARHAAELEEAANKSVKELFVNDTVASNAIKNATNQKAIDDAQKTIDIVTNGTVKDALQADLNKAQELLDARNAALEADKNQQVIADHLVKQLFVNNTPTSDAIKDATNQVKIDEAQEQVSLVKDPTVKATLQANLDRAQELLDLRNKTDQSAKQAEAEKAVNELFTNNNPETGTIKDTTTQKTIDDAQKLIDEVTDATKKAELQASLDKAQELLDAKNAAIQAEKDRQVAAEKAVNELFTSNNPAIDKIKETTTQKAIDDAQKLVNTVTDAAKKAELQKNLDRAQELLDAKNAAIQAEKDRQVAAEKAVNELFTSNKPATDKIKETTTQKAIDGAQKLVNTVTDTAKKAELQKNLDRAQELLDAKNATTGKITPNDFTIGTDKFITGSYTGDVAKVSIVRGFDEYTGATVKNGEFSFYTVGKAIKKTDQIYVVAYDKNGKELSRELVKFVVVTEGKITPVEMTIPGDNNITGTYTGDVSRIEVSVNDGEFKKGGTVANGTFKFYSYGLVTKATDKVVVKAYDSAGKLLDTKTVKIKTTIPTAGTVTVADYTLGTSNITGVFTGDVKSLKVTVGTTVYSGGTINGDGTFKFYILGKIAFVTDTVSIAAYDKTGKFLDSKVITVLPK
;
A
#
# COMPACT_ATOMS: atom_id res chain seq x y z
N MET A 1 40.35 -2.91 -42.65
CA MET A 1 41.75 -3.34 -42.86
C MET A 1 42.26 -2.80 -44.19
N LYS A 2 43.33 -1.99 -44.17
CA LYS A 2 44.06 -1.54 -45.35
C LYS A 2 45.12 -2.58 -45.71
N ASN A 3 45.24 -3.00 -46.97
CA ASN A 3 46.55 -3.00 -47.64
C ASN A 3 46.48 -3.35 -49.14
N LYS A 4 47.14 -2.47 -49.91
CA LYS A 4 47.58 -2.60 -51.30
C LYS A 4 48.24 -3.96 -51.58
N LYS A 5 48.04 -4.50 -52.78
CA LYS A 5 49.12 -5.06 -53.63
C LYS A 5 48.73 -4.99 -55.11
N VAL A 6 49.44 -4.13 -55.83
CA VAL A 6 49.55 -4.06 -57.28
C VAL A 6 50.49 -5.17 -57.75
N LYS A 7 50.14 -5.89 -58.82
CA LYS A 7 51.11 -6.59 -59.69
C LYS A 7 50.60 -6.70 -61.13
N LYS A 8 51.28 -5.92 -61.99
CA LYS A 8 51.51 -6.00 -63.45
C LYS A 8 50.83 -7.14 -64.22
N LEU A 9 50.08 -6.78 -65.26
CA LEU A 9 50.21 -7.39 -66.58
C LEU A 9 50.34 -6.28 -67.62
N VAL A 10 51.47 -6.31 -68.31
CA VAL A 10 51.76 -5.52 -69.50
C VAL A 10 50.99 -6.15 -70.64
N SER A 11 50.14 -5.39 -71.34
CA SER A 11 49.68 -5.74 -72.68
C SER A 11 49.82 -4.53 -73.57
N VAL A 12 50.68 -4.67 -74.56
CA VAL A 12 50.90 -3.78 -75.68
C VAL A 12 49.64 -3.84 -76.56
N LEU A 13 49.04 -2.69 -76.91
CA LEU A 13 48.21 -2.62 -78.09
C LEU A 13 48.35 -1.26 -78.76
N THR A 14 49.23 -1.24 -79.75
CA THR A 14 49.44 -0.18 -80.73
C THR A 14 48.22 -0.10 -81.64
N ILE A 15 47.82 1.13 -81.93
CA ILE A 15 46.72 1.56 -82.79
C ILE A 15 46.79 0.88 -84.16
N ALA A 16 45.73 0.14 -84.52
CA ALA A 16 45.46 -0.32 -85.88
C ALA A 16 44.43 0.62 -86.52
N THR A 17 44.89 1.45 -87.44
CA THR A 17 44.07 2.16 -88.43
C THR A 17 43.39 1.15 -89.35
N VAL A 18 42.06 1.06 -89.29
CA VAL A 18 41.26 0.27 -90.23
C VAL A 18 41.05 1.10 -91.49
N LEU A 19 41.80 0.72 -92.52
CA LEU A 19 41.50 0.98 -93.92
C LEU A 19 40.22 0.22 -94.29
N GLY A 20 39.19 0.95 -94.75
CA GLY A 20 38.04 0.36 -95.42
C GLY A 20 38.44 -0.13 -96.80
N THR A 21 38.51 -1.45 -96.96
CA THR A 21 38.62 -2.12 -98.25
C THR A 21 37.25 -2.17 -98.93
N SER A 22 37.18 -1.77 -100.20
CA SER A 22 36.12 -2.20 -101.10
C SER A 22 36.69 -2.41 -102.50
N VAL A 23 36.33 -3.57 -103.03
CA VAL A 23 36.91 -4.27 -104.16
C VAL A 23 36.32 -3.72 -105.46
N VAL A 24 37.16 -3.30 -106.42
CA VAL A 24 36.71 -3.15 -107.82
C VAL A 24 37.80 -3.66 -108.78
N THR A 25 37.36 -4.55 -109.65
CA THR A 25 38.02 -5.16 -110.82
C THR A 25 38.70 -4.15 -111.76
N PRO A 26 39.82 -4.51 -112.43
CA PRO A 26 40.38 -3.69 -113.48
C PRO A 26 39.65 -3.99 -114.80
N LEU A 27 38.85 -3.05 -115.29
CA LEU A 27 38.48 -3.01 -116.70
C LEU A 27 39.31 -1.92 -117.39
N ASN A 28 40.23 -2.42 -118.20
CA ASN A 28 41.11 -1.73 -119.13
C ASN A 28 40.32 -0.82 -120.09
N THR A 29 40.87 0.32 -120.48
CA THR A 29 40.98 0.74 -121.90
C THR A 29 41.83 2.01 -122.04
N MET A 30 43.05 1.79 -122.55
CA MET A 30 43.63 2.50 -123.69
C MET A 30 43.81 4.02 -123.58
N ALA A 31 44.99 4.44 -123.15
CA ALA A 31 45.75 5.49 -123.83
C ALA A 31 47.23 5.38 -123.43
N THR A 32 48.02 4.67 -124.22
CA THR A 32 49.46 4.92 -124.28
C THR A 32 49.70 6.27 -124.95
N PRO A 33 50.68 7.04 -124.47
CA PRO A 33 51.53 7.78 -125.40
C PRO A 33 52.99 7.42 -125.13
N THR A 34 53.59 6.67 -126.05
CA THR A 34 54.45 7.18 -127.12
C THR A 34 55.87 7.49 -126.64
N GLN A 35 56.78 6.71 -127.22
CA GLN A 35 58.20 7.01 -127.36
C GLN A 35 58.42 8.52 -127.52
N ALA A 36 59.43 9.03 -126.81
CA ALA A 36 60.02 10.32 -127.09
C ALA A 36 60.29 10.40 -128.60
N ALA A 37 59.42 11.12 -129.29
CA ALA A 37 59.60 11.46 -130.68
C ALA A 37 60.88 12.29 -130.72
N THR A 38 61.94 11.68 -131.22
CA THR A 38 63.13 12.40 -131.65
C THR A 38 62.67 13.59 -132.47
N SER A 39 63.08 14.78 -132.02
CA SER A 39 62.76 16.06 -132.61
C SER A 39 62.94 16.00 -134.11
N ALA A 40 61.83 15.87 -134.82
CA ALA A 40 61.81 15.84 -136.27
C ALA A 40 62.15 17.24 -136.75
N THR A 41 63.40 17.41 -137.20
CA THR A 41 63.85 18.63 -137.87
C THR A 41 62.89 18.95 -139.02
N ALA A 42 62.39 20.18 -139.04
CA ALA A 42 61.46 20.66 -140.06
C ALA A 42 61.97 20.28 -141.47
N PRO A 43 61.11 19.70 -142.32
CA PRO A 43 61.55 19.19 -143.61
C PRO A 43 62.05 20.33 -144.52
N LYS A 44 63.09 20.08 -145.34
CA LYS A 44 63.74 21.09 -146.21
C LYS A 44 63.17 21.08 -147.64
N TYR A 45 62.97 22.25 -148.25
CA TYR A 45 62.43 22.44 -149.62
C TYR A 45 63.50 22.45 -150.76
N VAL A 46 63.23 21.90 -151.97
CA VAL A 46 64.16 21.78 -153.15
C VAL A 46 63.45 21.99 -154.53
N ALA A 47 64.10 22.59 -155.56
CA ALA A 47 63.53 22.97 -156.89
C ALA A 47 64.11 22.23 -158.18
N PRO A 48 63.46 22.22 -159.39
CA PRO A 48 63.83 21.44 -160.66
C PRO A 48 64.71 22.11 -161.82
N GLY A 49 65.29 21.42 -162.90
CA GLY A 49 66.29 21.92 -163.98
C GLY A 49 66.10 21.71 -165.58
N TYR A 50 67.05 22.09 -166.54
CA TYR A 50 66.94 22.31 -168.09
C TYR A 50 67.83 21.47 -169.17
N THR A 51 67.77 21.62 -170.57
CA THR A 51 68.35 20.76 -171.74
C THR A 51 69.21 21.41 -172.95
N THR A 52 70.04 20.65 -173.78
CA THR A 52 71.17 21.03 -174.80
C THR A 52 70.90 21.01 -176.37
N LEU A 53 71.69 21.68 -177.29
CA LEU A 53 71.51 21.82 -178.80
C LEU A 53 72.79 21.60 -179.74
N TYR A 54 72.68 21.05 -180.99
CA TYR A 54 73.81 20.68 -181.93
C TYR A 54 73.61 21.08 -183.45
N MET A 55 74.68 21.41 -184.21
CA MET A 55 74.64 21.82 -185.65
C MET A 55 75.78 21.24 -186.53
N SER A 56 75.52 20.86 -187.80
CA SER A 56 76.51 20.26 -188.72
C SER A 56 76.54 20.89 -190.13
N ASN A 57 77.63 20.65 -190.89
CA ASN A 57 77.92 21.13 -192.25
C ASN A 57 77.92 22.67 -192.42
N ILE A 58 78.60 23.38 -191.52
CA ILE A 58 78.61 24.85 -191.53
C ILE A 58 79.21 25.40 -192.83
N ASN A 59 80.39 24.91 -193.26
CA ASN A 59 80.89 25.08 -194.63
C ASN A 59 82.03 24.09 -194.99
N ALA A 60 82.61 24.23 -196.18
CA ALA A 60 83.71 23.38 -196.68
C ALA A 60 84.96 23.32 -195.79
N TYR A 61 85.23 24.37 -195.01
CA TYR A 61 86.35 24.53 -194.08
C TYR A 61 85.96 24.32 -192.59
N PHE A 62 84.68 24.43 -192.22
CA PHE A 62 84.14 24.30 -190.86
C PHE A 62 83.06 23.20 -190.81
N PRO A 63 83.41 21.97 -190.39
CA PRO A 63 82.49 20.85 -190.49
C PRO A 63 81.28 20.93 -189.54
N SER A 64 81.41 21.47 -188.31
CA SER A 64 80.32 21.49 -187.32
C SER A 64 80.52 22.52 -186.19
N ALA A 65 79.42 22.85 -185.49
CA ALA A 65 79.45 23.56 -184.21
C ALA A 65 78.30 23.16 -183.26
N SER A 66 78.48 23.31 -181.94
CA SER A 66 77.45 22.98 -180.93
C SER A 66 77.45 23.94 -179.73
N LEU A 67 76.31 24.00 -179.02
CA LEU A 67 76.17 24.75 -177.76
C LEU A 67 75.95 23.77 -176.60
N ASP A 68 77.01 23.53 -175.83
CA ASP A 68 77.02 22.60 -174.69
C ASP A 68 77.10 23.37 -173.37
N GLY A 69 75.97 23.45 -172.67
CA GLY A 69 75.79 24.34 -171.52
C GLY A 69 76.10 25.79 -171.89
N ASN A 70 77.26 26.28 -171.44
CA ASN A 70 77.71 27.66 -171.64
C ASN A 70 78.88 27.81 -172.66
N TYR A 71 79.15 26.82 -173.51
CA TYR A 71 80.26 26.86 -174.48
C TYR A 71 79.79 26.64 -175.92
N LEU A 72 80.32 27.46 -176.85
CA LEU A 72 80.27 27.25 -178.29
C LEU A 72 81.50 26.47 -178.76
N VAL A 73 81.29 25.35 -179.43
CA VAL A 73 82.38 24.47 -179.90
C VAL A 73 82.37 24.45 -181.42
N ILE A 74 83.50 24.69 -182.10
CA ILE A 74 83.62 24.73 -183.57
C ILE A 74 84.74 23.79 -184.04
N ASP A 75 84.50 22.99 -185.08
CA ASP A 75 85.50 22.08 -185.68
C ASP A 75 86.44 22.80 -186.69
N MET A 76 87.76 22.65 -186.50
CA MET A 76 88.83 23.28 -187.30
C MET A 76 89.71 22.27 -188.06
N ILE A 77 89.26 21.03 -188.27
CA ILE A 77 90.06 19.98 -188.92
C ILE A 77 90.61 20.37 -190.31
N LYS A 78 89.86 21.17 -191.09
CA LYS A 78 90.26 21.56 -192.46
C LYS A 78 91.09 22.86 -192.55
N ILE A 79 91.41 23.49 -191.42
CA ILE A 79 92.30 24.65 -191.38
C ILE A 79 93.76 24.16 -191.49
N HIS A 80 94.65 24.97 -192.08
CA HIS A 80 96.06 24.61 -192.21
C HIS A 80 96.84 25.02 -190.96
N LYS A 81 97.90 24.30 -190.61
CA LYS A 81 98.73 24.66 -189.44
C LYS A 81 99.25 26.09 -189.56
N GLY A 82 99.12 26.85 -188.48
CA GLY A 82 99.47 28.26 -188.42
C GLY A 82 98.40 29.21 -188.96
N TYR A 83 97.39 28.73 -189.68
CA TYR A 83 96.18 29.51 -190.03
C TYR A 83 95.14 29.35 -188.91
N GLY A 84 94.20 30.29 -188.81
CA GLY A 84 93.19 30.29 -187.75
C GLY A 84 91.77 30.58 -188.21
N ILE A 85 90.90 30.76 -187.22
CA ILE A 85 89.56 31.32 -187.35
C ILE A 85 89.42 32.61 -186.56
N ASP A 86 88.57 33.50 -187.02
CA ASP A 86 88.09 34.70 -186.33
C ASP A 86 86.58 34.57 -186.15
N VAL A 87 86.11 34.40 -184.90
CA VAL A 87 84.70 34.24 -184.55
C VAL A 87 84.16 35.55 -183.98
N LEU A 88 83.21 36.15 -184.67
CA LEU A 88 82.49 37.33 -184.22
C LEU A 88 81.15 36.92 -183.60
N PHE A 89 80.99 37.25 -182.33
CA PHE A 89 79.80 37.00 -181.53
C PHE A 89 78.70 38.04 -181.85
N PRO A 90 77.42 37.72 -181.57
CA PRO A 90 76.30 38.65 -181.76
C PRO A 90 76.45 39.96 -180.98
N ASN A 91 77.21 39.96 -179.88
CA ASN A 91 77.50 41.15 -179.08
C ASN A 91 78.67 42.00 -179.65
N GLY A 92 79.20 41.65 -180.83
CA GLY A 92 80.32 42.34 -181.48
C GLY A 92 81.70 41.86 -181.03
N GLN A 93 81.79 40.97 -180.04
CA GLN A 93 83.06 40.46 -179.54
C GLN A 93 83.71 39.52 -180.55
N LYS A 94 84.98 39.77 -180.90
CA LYS A 94 85.77 38.90 -181.78
C LYS A 94 86.73 38.04 -180.99
N ILE A 95 86.80 36.75 -181.35
CA ILE A 95 87.72 35.78 -180.76
C ILE A 95 88.42 35.04 -181.89
N GLN A 96 89.75 35.20 -181.96
CA GLN A 96 90.58 34.48 -182.91
C GLN A 96 91.19 33.22 -182.27
N VAL A 97 91.17 32.11 -183.00
CA VAL A 97 91.74 30.84 -182.57
C VAL A 97 92.57 30.27 -183.72
N TYR A 98 93.86 30.01 -183.50
CA TYR A 98 94.76 29.49 -184.53
C TYR A 98 94.94 27.98 -184.41
N LYS A 99 94.95 27.28 -185.55
CA LYS A 99 95.18 25.85 -185.62
C LYS A 99 96.62 25.52 -185.28
N GLN A 100 96.81 24.72 -184.23
CA GLN A 100 98.14 24.31 -183.77
C GLN A 100 98.61 23.03 -184.45
N LEU A 101 97.68 22.13 -184.80
CA LEU A 101 97.98 20.84 -185.39
C LEU A 101 98.12 20.91 -186.92
N ALA A 102 98.82 19.94 -187.50
CA ALA A 102 99.00 19.81 -188.96
C ALA A 102 97.64 19.79 -189.71
N SER A 103 97.63 20.20 -190.98
CA SER A 103 96.41 20.19 -191.81
C SER A 103 95.78 18.79 -191.85
N ASN A 104 94.44 18.72 -191.80
CA ASN A 104 93.63 17.49 -191.78
C ASN A 104 93.70 16.66 -190.48
N VAL A 105 94.37 17.13 -189.41
CA VAL A 105 94.27 16.54 -188.07
C VAL A 105 93.15 17.22 -187.28
N ALA A 106 92.27 16.45 -186.63
CA ALA A 106 91.11 16.98 -185.91
C ALA A 106 91.53 17.91 -184.76
N GLU A 107 90.93 19.10 -184.70
CA GLU A 107 91.14 20.09 -183.64
C GLU A 107 89.87 20.93 -183.55
N THR A 108 89.38 21.22 -182.34
CA THR A 108 88.17 22.04 -182.15
C THR A 108 88.50 23.30 -181.37
N ALA A 109 87.91 24.42 -181.75
CA ALA A 109 87.87 25.63 -180.94
C ALA A 109 86.71 25.53 -179.95
N ARG A 110 87.01 25.49 -178.65
CA ARG A 110 86.02 25.66 -177.58
C ARG A 110 86.05 27.09 -177.09
N ILE A 111 84.92 27.77 -177.19
CA ILE A 111 84.78 29.19 -176.88
C ILE A 111 83.64 29.37 -175.88
N TYR A 112 83.92 29.93 -174.71
CA TYR A 112 82.89 30.18 -173.69
C TYR A 112 81.93 31.29 -174.14
N VAL A 113 80.62 31.03 -174.12
CA VAL A 113 79.60 32.03 -174.48
C VAL A 113 79.03 32.77 -173.27
N GLY A 114 79.18 32.25 -172.04
CA GLY A 114 78.93 32.95 -170.78
C GLY A 114 77.61 33.72 -170.65
N ASN A 115 77.53 34.64 -169.67
CA ASN A 115 76.38 35.53 -169.41
C ASN A 115 76.07 36.53 -170.54
N THR A 116 76.53 36.28 -171.77
CA THR A 116 76.08 37.00 -172.94
C THR A 116 74.57 36.81 -173.02
N ASN A 117 73.79 37.88 -172.87
CA ASN A 117 72.33 37.82 -172.78
C ASN A 117 71.72 37.39 -174.13
N LEU A 118 71.71 36.08 -174.39
CA LEU A 118 71.15 35.45 -175.57
C LEU A 118 69.60 35.45 -175.57
N GLN A 119 68.94 35.98 -174.53
CA GLN A 119 67.48 35.99 -174.34
C GLN A 119 66.79 37.32 -174.72
N SER A 120 67.52 38.33 -175.17
CA SER A 120 66.92 39.63 -175.57
C SER A 120 66.22 39.61 -176.95
N ALA A 121 66.42 38.58 -177.77
CA ALA A 121 65.66 38.32 -178.99
C ALA A 121 65.80 36.84 -179.40
N PRO A 122 64.79 36.25 -180.06
CA PRO A 122 64.68 34.80 -180.24
C PRO A 122 65.68 34.17 -181.22
N TYR A 123 66.46 34.94 -181.99
CA TYR A 123 67.48 34.39 -182.91
C TYR A 123 68.75 35.27 -182.94
N ARG A 124 69.93 34.68 -182.69
CA ARG A 124 71.24 35.38 -182.70
C ARG A 124 72.23 34.72 -183.66
N VAL A 125 72.88 35.51 -184.52
CA VAL A 125 73.81 35.07 -185.58
C VAL A 125 75.27 35.18 -185.11
N PHE A 126 76.04 34.09 -185.21
CA PHE A 126 77.50 34.08 -185.04
C PHE A 126 78.18 34.10 -186.42
N TYR A 127 79.28 34.84 -186.58
CA TYR A 127 80.08 34.86 -187.81
C TYR A 127 81.47 34.23 -187.59
N VAL A 128 81.99 33.51 -188.58
CA VAL A 128 83.29 32.81 -188.51
C VAL A 128 84.06 33.01 -189.83
N ASP A 129 85.26 33.58 -189.72
CA ASP A 129 86.17 33.84 -190.86
C ASP A 129 87.47 33.04 -190.72
N LYS A 130 88.11 32.68 -191.84
CA LYS A 130 89.46 32.09 -191.84
C LYS A 130 90.53 33.19 -191.90
N ILE A 131 91.59 33.05 -191.10
CA ILE A 131 92.69 34.03 -190.99
C ILE A 131 94.06 33.42 -191.28
N ASN A 132 94.95 34.24 -191.85
CA ASN A 132 96.35 33.92 -192.17
C ASN A 132 97.22 33.84 -190.90
N PRO A 133 98.42 33.24 -190.95
CA PRO A 133 99.33 33.18 -189.80
C PRO A 133 99.76 34.54 -189.25
N ASN A 134 99.76 35.57 -190.09
CA ASN A 134 100.01 36.96 -189.67
C ASN A 134 98.74 37.67 -189.14
N GLY A 135 97.63 36.94 -188.94
CA GLY A 135 96.36 37.42 -188.42
C GLY A 135 95.48 38.21 -189.39
N THR A 136 95.90 38.41 -190.64
CA THR A 136 95.07 39.07 -191.66
C THR A 136 94.05 38.11 -192.26
N SER A 137 92.82 38.56 -192.48
CA SER A 137 91.75 37.73 -193.07
C SER A 137 92.07 37.35 -194.51
N TYR A 138 91.77 36.11 -194.88
CA TYR A 138 91.75 35.69 -196.29
C TYR A 138 90.67 36.50 -197.02
N LEU A 139 91.00 37.25 -198.08
CA LEU A 139 90.06 38.09 -198.85
C LEU A 139 89.08 37.27 -199.73
N SER A 140 88.51 36.20 -199.18
CA SER A 140 87.55 35.30 -199.80
C SER A 140 86.49 34.86 -198.77
N GLY A 141 85.38 35.60 -198.68
CA GLY A 141 84.07 35.24 -198.07
C GLY A 141 83.97 35.05 -196.54
N LYS A 142 82.99 35.72 -195.88
CA LYS A 142 82.62 35.52 -194.45
C LYS A 142 81.46 34.54 -194.25
N TYR A 143 81.42 33.74 -193.17
CA TYR A 143 80.37 32.70 -192.92
C TYR A 143 79.60 32.88 -191.59
N SER A 144 78.35 32.39 -191.47
CA SER A 144 77.51 32.59 -190.24
C SER A 144 76.43 31.53 -189.92
N PHE A 145 75.98 31.40 -188.64
CA PHE A 145 74.88 30.48 -188.15
C PHE A 145 74.04 31.02 -186.94
N GLN A 146 72.80 30.51 -186.67
CA GLN A 146 71.80 31.02 -185.67
C GLN A 146 71.38 30.04 -184.50
N VAL A 147 70.92 30.56 -183.33
CA VAL A 147 70.44 29.82 -182.10
C VAL A 147 69.14 30.43 -181.45
N ASP A 148 68.20 29.62 -180.89
CA ASP A 148 66.89 29.98 -180.21
C ASP A 148 66.87 29.74 -178.67
N THR A 149 66.29 30.66 -177.86
CA THR A 149 66.41 30.71 -176.38
C THR A 149 65.10 30.81 -175.55
N SER A 150 63.91 30.56 -176.11
CA SER A 150 62.59 30.89 -175.50
C SER A 150 61.97 29.98 -174.40
N ARG A 151 62.66 29.02 -173.77
CA ARG A 151 62.05 27.97 -172.89
C ARG A 151 62.58 27.81 -171.44
N PHE A 152 62.74 28.87 -170.64
CA PHE A 152 63.36 28.79 -169.27
C PHE A 152 62.51 29.51 -168.14
N TYR A 153 62.09 28.84 -167.03
CA TYR A 153 61.25 29.37 -165.88
C TYR A 153 61.95 29.38 -164.47
N LYS A 154 61.60 30.29 -163.53
CA LYS A 154 62.21 30.42 -162.15
C LYS A 154 61.23 30.07 -160.97
N TYR A 155 61.67 29.33 -159.94
CA TYR A 155 60.88 28.89 -158.74
C TYR A 155 61.27 29.64 -157.42
N ASP A 156 60.36 29.78 -156.42
CA ASP A 156 60.55 30.49 -155.12
C ASP A 156 60.73 29.54 -153.91
N THR A 157 61.90 29.60 -153.27
CA THR A 157 62.27 28.70 -152.16
C THR A 157 61.74 29.11 -150.79
N ASN A 158 61.40 30.38 -150.55
CA ASN A 158 60.98 30.86 -149.23
C ASN A 158 59.55 30.43 -148.91
N PHE A 159 58.66 30.50 -149.90
CA PHE A 159 57.29 30.02 -149.75
C PHE A 159 57.23 28.51 -149.47
N GLY A 160 58.03 27.72 -150.20
CA GLY A 160 58.14 26.28 -149.97
C GLY A 160 58.55 25.93 -148.54
N GLN A 161 59.51 26.66 -147.98
CA GLN A 161 59.97 26.39 -146.61
C GLN A 161 58.96 26.79 -145.53
N ALA A 162 58.23 27.90 -145.70
CA ALA A 162 57.23 28.34 -144.73
C ALA A 162 56.08 27.33 -144.53
N VAL A 163 55.66 26.67 -145.61
CA VAL A 163 54.62 25.62 -145.54
C VAL A 163 55.13 24.35 -144.86
N TYR A 164 56.37 23.95 -145.13
CA TYR A 164 56.96 22.73 -144.58
C TYR A 164 57.13 22.82 -143.05
N ASN A 165 57.38 24.02 -142.51
CA ASN A 165 57.48 24.24 -141.08
C ASN A 165 56.17 23.99 -140.31
N LEU A 166 55.01 23.97 -140.98
CA LEU A 166 53.73 23.65 -140.34
C LEU A 166 53.59 22.16 -140.00
N PHE A 167 54.47 21.30 -140.50
CA PHE A 167 54.32 19.86 -140.42
C PHE A 167 55.48 19.22 -139.68
N THR A 168 55.18 18.12 -139.00
CA THR A 168 56.18 17.36 -138.23
C THR A 168 57.12 16.54 -139.08
N SER A 169 56.78 16.23 -140.33
CA SER A 169 57.54 15.28 -141.15
C SER A 169 57.44 15.58 -142.65
N SER A 170 58.34 15.00 -143.44
CA SER A 170 58.36 15.11 -144.90
C SER A 170 57.15 14.46 -145.60
N SER A 171 56.33 13.68 -144.89
CA SER A 171 55.03 13.21 -145.42
C SER A 171 53.97 14.31 -145.44
N LEU A 172 54.19 15.39 -144.68
CA LEU A 172 53.32 16.58 -144.62
C LEU A 172 51.86 16.23 -144.27
N THR A 173 51.67 15.26 -143.35
CA THR A 173 50.34 14.75 -142.95
C THR A 173 49.81 15.34 -141.66
N THR A 174 50.68 15.69 -140.71
CA THR A 174 50.31 16.09 -139.34
C THR A 174 51.01 17.38 -138.94
N ILE A 175 50.27 18.31 -138.33
CA ILE A 175 50.87 19.53 -137.79
C ILE A 175 51.67 19.29 -136.52
N GLY A 176 52.67 20.13 -136.24
CA GLY A 176 53.38 20.11 -134.97
C GLY A 176 52.45 20.37 -133.78
N ALA A 177 52.74 19.74 -132.62
CA ALA A 177 51.97 19.96 -131.40
C ALA A 177 52.02 21.43 -130.92
N GLU A 178 53.05 22.15 -131.31
CA GLU A 178 53.26 23.59 -131.02
C GLU A 178 52.81 24.50 -132.16
N VAL A 179 52.28 23.96 -133.27
CA VAL A 179 51.81 24.79 -134.38
C VAL A 179 50.63 25.63 -133.90
N THR A 180 50.81 26.93 -133.93
CA THR A 180 49.81 27.91 -133.55
C THR A 180 49.05 28.42 -134.76
N GLN A 181 47.96 29.14 -134.50
CA GLN A 181 47.25 29.86 -135.55
C GLN A 181 48.17 30.87 -136.24
N ALA A 182 49.09 31.48 -135.49
CA ALA A 182 50.06 32.44 -136.01
C ALA A 182 51.02 31.79 -137.02
N ASP A 183 51.47 30.56 -136.79
CA ASP A 183 52.37 29.85 -137.71
C ASP A 183 51.71 29.59 -139.06
N ILE A 184 50.44 29.18 -139.05
CA ILE A 184 49.65 28.92 -140.26
C ILE A 184 49.41 30.22 -141.04
N ASP A 185 49.14 31.32 -140.35
CA ASP A 185 48.93 32.64 -140.96
C ASP A 185 50.22 33.16 -141.62
N ILE A 186 51.40 32.87 -141.05
CA ILE A 186 52.71 33.17 -141.66
C ILE A 186 52.84 32.44 -143.01
N ALA A 187 52.51 31.15 -143.08
CA ALA A 187 52.59 30.39 -144.33
C ALA A 187 51.61 30.92 -145.40
N LYS A 188 50.36 31.25 -145.01
CA LYS A 188 49.36 31.87 -145.91
C LYS A 188 49.83 33.20 -146.48
N ASN A 189 50.45 34.04 -145.65
CA ASN A 189 50.94 35.34 -146.11
C ASN A 189 52.10 35.21 -147.09
N THR A 190 52.98 34.22 -146.91
CA THR A 190 54.11 33.99 -147.82
C THR A 190 53.66 33.54 -149.22
N ALA A 191 52.55 32.79 -149.32
CA ALA A 191 51.97 32.35 -150.60
C ALA A 191 51.60 33.49 -151.56
N LYS A 192 51.17 34.64 -151.02
CA LYS A 192 50.68 35.79 -151.82
C LYS A 192 51.74 36.33 -152.79
N ASN A 193 53.02 36.25 -152.45
CA ASN A 193 54.11 36.85 -153.21
C ASN A 193 54.79 35.90 -154.22
N ALA A 194 54.44 34.61 -154.24
CA ALA A 194 55.06 33.62 -155.13
C ALA A 194 54.48 33.65 -156.56
N VAL A 195 55.34 33.51 -157.58
CA VAL A 195 54.97 33.48 -159.01
C VAL A 195 54.14 32.24 -159.35
N THR A 196 53.16 32.39 -160.25
CA THR A 196 52.28 31.30 -160.69
C THR A 196 53.08 30.15 -161.30
N SER A 197 53.01 29.00 -160.64
CA SER A 197 53.62 27.74 -161.07
C SER A 197 52.82 26.57 -160.48
N PRO A 198 52.92 25.36 -161.05
CA PRO A 198 52.29 24.17 -160.47
C PRO A 198 52.69 23.91 -159.01
N GLU A 199 53.91 24.25 -158.62
CA GLU A 199 54.41 24.01 -157.26
C GLU A 199 53.79 24.96 -156.22
N LYS A 200 53.36 26.17 -156.61
CA LYS A 200 52.66 27.09 -155.71
C LYS A 200 51.34 26.49 -155.20
N THR A 201 50.53 25.95 -156.11
CA THR A 201 49.21 25.39 -155.79
C THR A 201 49.31 24.20 -154.82
N ARG A 202 50.34 23.36 -154.97
CA ARG A 202 50.58 22.23 -154.05
C ARG A 202 50.80 22.69 -152.61
N LEU A 203 51.61 23.74 -152.43
CA LEU A 203 51.96 24.29 -151.13
C LEU A 203 50.78 25.00 -150.44
N GLU A 204 49.90 25.67 -151.19
CA GLU A 204 48.69 26.30 -150.63
C GLU A 204 47.71 25.28 -150.03
N ASN A 205 47.55 24.11 -150.64
CA ASN A 205 46.68 23.05 -150.11
C ASN A 205 47.15 22.50 -148.76
N LEU A 206 48.47 22.38 -148.58
CA LEU A 206 49.05 21.93 -147.32
C LEU A 206 48.76 22.92 -146.18
N ILE A 207 48.77 24.22 -146.45
CA ILE A 207 48.42 25.22 -145.43
C ILE A 207 46.98 25.04 -144.93
N ASN A 208 46.03 24.73 -145.81
CA ASN A 208 44.64 24.49 -145.42
C ASN A 208 44.47 23.22 -144.59
N GLN A 209 45.22 22.16 -144.90
CA GLN A 209 45.24 20.94 -144.08
C GLN A 209 45.71 21.24 -142.66
N ALA A 210 46.74 22.07 -142.51
CA ALA A 210 47.24 22.47 -141.20
C ALA A 210 46.18 23.24 -140.38
N GLN A 211 45.45 24.15 -141.03
CA GLN A 211 44.37 24.93 -140.40
C GLN A 211 43.26 24.06 -139.80
N THR A 212 42.86 23.00 -140.51
CA THR A 212 41.81 22.09 -140.05
C THR A 212 42.22 21.29 -138.83
N GLN A 213 43.46 20.79 -138.78
CA GLN A 213 43.94 19.98 -137.66
C GLN A 213 44.05 20.76 -136.35
N LEU A 214 44.46 22.03 -136.40
CA LEU A 214 44.54 22.89 -135.21
C LEU A 214 43.16 23.14 -134.58
N THR A 215 42.14 23.33 -135.41
CA THR A 215 40.75 23.57 -134.97
C THR A 215 40.17 22.36 -134.25
N ASN A 216 40.44 21.15 -134.76
CA ASN A 216 39.95 19.90 -134.17
C ASN A 216 40.54 19.63 -132.78
N ASN A 217 41.84 19.88 -132.58
CA ASN A 217 42.51 19.64 -131.28
C ASN A 217 42.00 20.56 -130.15
N THR A 218 41.54 21.78 -130.49
CA THR A 218 41.03 22.74 -129.51
C THR A 218 39.65 22.32 -128.97
N THR A 219 38.79 21.77 -129.84
CA THR A 219 37.41 21.41 -129.52
C THR A 219 37.30 20.18 -128.60
N VAL A 220 38.25 19.24 -128.69
CA VAL A 220 38.25 17.99 -127.88
C VAL A 220 38.50 18.28 -126.41
N LYS A 221 39.51 19.09 -126.09
CA LYS A 221 39.89 19.42 -124.70
C LYS A 221 38.79 20.15 -123.93
N GLU A 222 38.03 21.00 -124.62
CA GLU A 222 36.87 21.70 -124.03
C GLU A 222 35.73 20.74 -123.66
N THR A 223 35.50 19.71 -124.49
CA THR A 223 34.44 18.71 -124.25
C THR A 223 34.79 17.80 -123.07
N GLU A 224 36.03 17.37 -122.96
CA GLU A 224 36.50 16.52 -121.85
C GLU A 224 36.40 17.24 -120.50
N ALA A 225 36.83 18.50 -120.42
CA ALA A 225 36.72 19.30 -119.20
C ALA A 225 35.25 19.53 -118.80
N ARG A 226 34.37 19.83 -119.77
CA ARG A 226 32.94 20.03 -119.50
C ARG A 226 32.26 18.77 -118.99
N ASN A 227 32.55 17.61 -119.59
CA ASN A 227 32.00 16.33 -119.12
C ASN A 227 32.47 15.97 -117.72
N ALA A 228 33.75 16.22 -117.39
CA ALA A 228 34.30 15.94 -116.07
C ALA A 228 33.66 16.81 -114.98
N VAL A 229 33.53 18.12 -115.20
CA VAL A 229 32.86 19.03 -114.25
C VAL A 229 31.39 18.66 -114.09
N ASN A 230 30.68 18.43 -115.19
CA ASN A 230 29.28 18.00 -115.15
C ASN A 230 29.10 16.72 -114.34
N ALA A 231 30.00 15.73 -114.50
CA ALA A 231 29.91 14.43 -113.83
C ALA A 231 30.00 14.51 -112.29
N LEU A 232 30.50 15.61 -111.72
CA LEU A 232 30.52 15.87 -110.27
C LEU A 232 29.12 16.14 -109.70
N PHE A 233 28.20 16.61 -110.55
CA PHE A 233 26.86 17.00 -110.15
C PHE A 233 25.83 15.91 -110.41
N SER A 234 24.74 15.97 -109.65
CA SER A 234 23.57 15.13 -109.88
C SER A 234 23.03 15.35 -111.29
N ASN A 235 22.57 14.27 -111.93
CA ASN A 235 22.13 14.27 -113.34
C ASN A 235 23.18 14.77 -114.36
N ASN A 236 24.45 14.83 -113.96
CA ASN A 236 25.53 15.43 -114.75
C ASN A 236 25.26 16.91 -115.10
N ASP A 237 24.63 17.68 -114.21
CA ASP A 237 24.28 19.08 -114.45
C ASP A 237 24.69 19.99 -113.28
N PRO A 238 25.63 20.93 -113.48
CA PRO A 238 26.02 21.93 -112.48
C PRO A 238 24.87 22.76 -111.91
N LYS A 239 23.76 22.89 -112.65
CA LYS A 239 22.55 23.61 -112.19
C LYS A 239 21.68 22.81 -111.23
N SER A 240 21.98 21.53 -111.01
CA SER A 240 21.23 20.70 -110.07
C SER A 240 21.37 21.13 -108.61
N ASP A 241 22.33 22.00 -108.29
CA ASP A 241 22.69 22.43 -106.93
C ASP A 241 22.99 21.27 -105.96
N ALA A 242 23.26 20.07 -106.50
CA ALA A 242 23.56 18.88 -105.74
C ALA A 242 24.71 18.11 -106.39
N ILE A 243 25.69 17.70 -105.58
CA ILE A 243 26.73 16.78 -106.04
C ILE A 243 26.27 15.32 -105.93
N LYS A 244 26.89 14.41 -106.68
CA LYS A 244 26.64 12.98 -106.50
C LYS A 244 27.23 12.49 -105.18
N ALA A 245 26.67 11.38 -104.67
CA ALA A 245 27.24 10.71 -103.50
C ALA A 245 28.71 10.29 -103.72
N THR A 246 29.08 9.93 -104.95
CA THR A 246 30.44 9.54 -105.36
C THR A 246 31.39 10.72 -105.57
N THR A 247 30.89 11.95 -105.54
CA THR A 247 31.75 13.13 -105.69
C THR A 247 32.50 13.33 -104.39
N ASP A 248 33.80 13.09 -104.42
CA ASP A 248 34.73 13.32 -103.32
C ASP A 248 35.78 14.37 -103.72
N GLN A 249 36.72 14.63 -102.82
CA GLN A 249 37.79 15.60 -103.09
C GLN A 249 38.63 15.17 -104.30
N ALA A 250 38.89 13.86 -104.44
CA ALA A 250 39.70 13.34 -105.54
C ALA A 250 39.02 13.56 -106.90
N ALA A 251 37.69 13.38 -106.98
CA ALA A 251 36.92 13.64 -108.19
C ALA A 251 36.96 15.13 -108.60
N ILE A 252 36.87 16.04 -107.63
CA ILE A 252 36.98 17.49 -107.87
C ILE A 252 38.39 17.85 -108.35
N ASP A 253 39.43 17.31 -107.71
CA ASP A 253 40.83 17.57 -108.09
C ASP A 253 41.15 17.08 -109.52
N VAL A 254 40.58 15.93 -109.92
CA VAL A 254 40.70 15.41 -111.29
C VAL A 254 40.03 16.36 -112.30
N ALA A 255 38.81 16.84 -112.02
CA ALA A 255 38.12 17.79 -112.87
C ALA A 255 38.87 19.13 -112.96
N GLN A 256 39.47 19.60 -111.84
CA GLN A 256 40.33 20.79 -111.80
C GLN A 256 41.50 20.69 -112.79
N GLY A 257 42.15 19.52 -112.85
CA GLY A 257 43.25 19.25 -113.79
C GLY A 257 42.83 19.42 -115.26
N LEU A 258 41.63 18.95 -115.61
CA LEU A 258 41.09 19.05 -116.98
C LEU A 258 40.68 20.48 -117.32
N VAL A 259 40.02 21.20 -116.41
CA VAL A 259 39.66 22.62 -116.59
C VAL A 259 40.91 23.46 -116.86
N ASN A 260 42.00 23.22 -116.12
CA ASN A 260 43.27 23.93 -116.32
C ASN A 260 43.87 23.77 -117.73
N SER A 261 43.53 22.71 -118.47
CA SER A 261 44.04 22.44 -119.82
C SER A 261 43.27 23.13 -120.96
N VAL A 262 42.11 23.74 -120.65
CA VAL A 262 41.25 24.42 -121.63
C VAL A 262 41.89 25.74 -122.06
N SER A 263 42.10 25.95 -123.36
CA SER A 263 42.75 27.16 -123.87
C SER A 263 41.83 28.39 -123.91
N ASN A 264 40.53 28.19 -124.17
CA ASN A 264 39.54 29.27 -124.18
C ASN A 264 39.25 29.77 -122.76
N GLN A 265 39.56 31.04 -122.49
CA GLN A 265 39.44 31.65 -121.17
C GLN A 265 37.99 31.66 -120.66
N THR A 266 37.01 32.02 -121.50
CA THR A 266 35.61 32.11 -121.09
C THR A 266 35.07 30.76 -120.64
N ILE A 267 35.33 29.69 -121.41
CA ILE A 267 34.89 28.33 -121.06
C ILE A 267 35.58 27.86 -119.78
N ARG A 268 36.87 28.17 -119.59
CA ARG A 268 37.60 27.81 -118.38
C ARG A 268 36.99 28.46 -117.13
N GLU A 269 36.64 29.75 -117.21
CA GLU A 269 36.04 30.50 -116.09
C GLU A 269 34.64 29.96 -115.73
N GLU A 270 33.82 29.60 -116.72
CA GLU A 270 32.53 28.95 -116.49
C GLU A 270 32.69 27.61 -115.76
N LEU A 271 33.55 26.74 -116.28
CA LEU A 271 33.81 25.43 -115.68
C LEU A 271 34.43 25.53 -114.29
N GLN A 272 35.27 26.54 -114.05
CA GLN A 272 35.85 26.79 -112.72
C GLN A 272 34.79 27.21 -111.70
N LYS A 273 33.80 28.02 -112.11
CA LYS A 273 32.70 28.41 -111.25
C LYS A 273 31.87 27.20 -110.82
N ASP A 274 31.55 26.34 -111.77
CA ASP A 274 30.82 25.10 -111.51
C ASP A 274 31.66 24.18 -110.60
N LEU A 275 32.96 24.06 -110.82
CA LEU A 275 33.84 23.26 -109.98
C LEU A 275 33.93 23.79 -108.52
N ASN A 276 34.03 25.11 -108.34
CA ASN A 276 34.00 25.74 -107.02
C ASN A 276 32.66 25.48 -106.31
N LYS A 277 31.55 25.50 -107.04
CA LYS A 277 30.23 25.16 -106.51
C LYS A 277 30.17 23.70 -106.05
N ALA A 278 30.76 22.76 -106.80
CA ALA A 278 30.87 21.36 -106.38
C ALA A 278 31.68 21.23 -105.08
N GLN A 279 32.77 21.99 -104.93
CA GLN A 279 33.58 22.01 -103.71
C GLN A 279 32.81 22.56 -102.50
N GLU A 280 32.06 23.65 -102.68
CA GLU A 280 31.21 24.21 -101.62
C GLU A 280 30.16 23.20 -101.16
N LEU A 281 29.51 22.50 -102.10
CA LEU A 281 28.52 21.46 -101.80
C LEU A 281 29.13 20.25 -101.10
N LEU A 282 30.36 19.86 -101.45
CA LEU A 282 31.09 18.79 -100.77
C LEU A 282 31.41 19.16 -99.32
N ASN A 283 31.89 20.39 -99.10
CA ASN A 283 32.18 20.91 -97.76
C ASN A 283 30.91 20.98 -96.91
N ALA A 284 29.79 21.43 -97.50
CA ALA A 284 28.49 21.47 -96.83
C ALA A 284 27.99 20.07 -96.45
N ARG A 285 28.18 19.07 -97.32
CA ARG A 285 27.84 17.67 -97.01
C ARG A 285 28.65 17.14 -95.83
N HIS A 286 29.98 17.33 -95.82
CA HIS A 286 30.81 16.90 -94.69
C HIS A 286 30.41 17.60 -93.38
N ALA A 287 30.08 18.90 -93.43
CA ALA A 287 29.60 19.62 -92.25
C ALA A 287 28.28 19.03 -91.72
N ALA A 288 27.33 18.70 -92.62
CA ALA A 288 26.06 18.07 -92.25
C ALA A 288 26.24 16.65 -91.68
N GLU A 289 27.19 15.87 -92.20
CA GLU A 289 27.52 14.54 -91.67
C GLU A 289 28.09 14.61 -90.24
N LEU A 290 28.91 15.62 -89.93
CA LEU A 290 29.41 15.87 -88.58
C LEU A 290 28.30 16.31 -87.63
N GLU A 291 27.38 17.17 -88.07
CA GLU A 291 26.20 17.58 -87.30
C GLU A 291 25.31 16.38 -86.94
N GLU A 292 25.04 15.48 -87.90
CA GLU A 292 24.18 14.31 -87.67
C GLU A 292 24.85 13.28 -86.76
N ALA A 293 26.16 13.08 -86.89
CA ALA A 293 26.92 12.23 -85.96
C ALA A 293 26.86 12.75 -84.52
N ALA A 294 27.01 14.06 -84.31
CA ALA A 294 26.92 14.68 -82.99
C ALA A 294 25.49 14.61 -82.41
N ASN A 295 24.48 14.89 -83.24
CA ASN A 295 23.06 14.74 -82.90
C ASN A 295 22.72 13.33 -82.42
N LYS A 296 23.20 12.31 -83.14
CA LYS A 296 23.03 10.91 -82.76
C LYS A 296 23.72 10.59 -81.44
N SER A 297 24.99 10.96 -81.26
CA SER A 297 25.72 10.70 -80.01
C SER A 297 25.10 11.34 -78.78
N VAL A 298 24.54 12.55 -78.89
CA VAL A 298 23.84 13.21 -77.78
C VAL A 298 22.50 12.53 -77.48
N LYS A 299 21.70 12.24 -78.52
CA LYS A 299 20.40 11.59 -78.35
C LYS A 299 20.49 10.22 -77.69
N GLU A 300 21.50 9.41 -78.06
CA GLU A 300 21.69 8.07 -77.52
C GLU A 300 21.98 8.03 -76.00
N LEU A 301 22.32 9.17 -75.38
CA LEU A 301 22.47 9.32 -73.93
C LEU A 301 21.13 9.28 -73.19
N PHE A 302 20.05 9.61 -73.89
CA PHE A 302 18.71 9.69 -73.34
C PHE A 302 17.90 8.41 -73.58
N VAL A 303 16.92 8.15 -72.71
CA VAL A 303 15.97 7.05 -72.92
C VAL A 303 15.20 7.28 -74.23
N ASN A 304 15.02 6.21 -75.01
CA ASN A 304 14.37 6.23 -76.33
C ASN A 304 15.08 7.13 -77.36
N ASP A 305 16.36 7.41 -77.18
CA ASP A 305 17.18 8.24 -78.07
C ASP A 305 16.56 9.65 -78.28
N THR A 306 15.92 10.18 -77.24
CA THR A 306 15.25 11.49 -77.29
C THR A 306 15.44 12.30 -76.02
N VAL A 307 15.84 13.56 -76.19
CA VAL A 307 16.05 14.53 -75.10
C VAL A 307 14.74 14.92 -74.41
N ALA A 308 13.59 14.69 -75.07
CA ALA A 308 12.26 14.92 -74.51
C ALA A 308 11.91 13.93 -73.39
N SER A 309 12.60 12.80 -73.29
CA SER A 309 12.36 11.80 -72.23
C SER A 309 12.64 12.32 -70.82
N ASN A 310 13.44 13.40 -70.69
CA ASN A 310 13.95 13.90 -69.40
C ASN A 310 14.63 12.82 -68.53
N ALA A 311 15.10 11.74 -69.16
CA ALA A 311 15.73 10.62 -68.48
C ALA A 311 16.92 10.13 -69.32
N ILE A 312 18.00 9.77 -68.64
CA ILE A 312 19.17 9.16 -69.28
C ILE A 312 19.10 7.64 -69.18
N LYS A 313 19.72 6.94 -70.14
CA LYS A 313 19.86 5.48 -70.05
C LYS A 313 20.72 5.09 -68.86
N ASN A 314 20.54 3.86 -68.37
CA ASN A 314 21.42 3.30 -67.33
C ASN A 314 22.90 3.27 -67.76
N ALA A 315 23.15 2.99 -69.04
CA ALA A 315 24.51 2.96 -69.61
C ALA A 315 25.16 4.36 -69.72
N THR A 316 24.37 5.44 -69.68
CA THR A 316 24.88 6.81 -69.72
C THR A 316 25.68 7.06 -68.45
N ASN A 317 26.97 7.28 -68.63
CA ASN A 317 27.96 7.55 -67.59
C ASN A 317 28.85 8.72 -68.06
N GLN A 318 29.79 9.13 -67.22
CA GLN A 318 30.62 10.28 -67.54
C GLN A 318 31.38 10.09 -68.86
N LYS A 319 31.88 8.87 -69.11
CA LYS A 319 32.57 8.56 -70.37
C LYS A 319 31.66 8.75 -71.60
N ALA A 320 30.39 8.36 -71.50
CA ALA A 320 29.43 8.54 -72.60
C ALA A 320 29.15 10.03 -72.88
N ILE A 321 29.03 10.85 -71.82
CA ILE A 321 28.90 12.31 -71.94
C ILE A 321 30.16 12.90 -72.60
N ASP A 322 31.35 12.53 -72.11
CA ASP A 322 32.63 13.02 -72.63
C ASP A 322 32.85 12.61 -74.09
N ASP A 323 32.41 11.42 -74.49
CA ASP A 323 32.49 10.96 -75.88
C ASP A 323 31.52 11.72 -76.79
N ALA A 324 30.30 12.04 -76.33
CA ALA A 324 29.38 12.90 -77.07
C ALA A 324 29.92 14.34 -77.18
N GLN A 325 30.55 14.89 -76.14
CA GLN A 325 31.20 16.21 -76.19
C GLN A 325 32.21 16.30 -77.34
N LYS A 326 33.05 15.27 -77.53
CA LYS A 326 34.03 15.23 -78.64
C LYS A 326 33.38 15.33 -80.01
N THR A 327 32.19 14.76 -80.18
CA THR A 327 31.44 14.87 -81.45
C THR A 327 30.85 16.26 -81.67
N ILE A 328 30.43 16.95 -80.61
CA ILE A 328 29.97 18.35 -80.66
C ILE A 328 31.14 19.30 -80.98
N ASP A 329 32.33 19.04 -80.42
CA ASP A 329 33.49 19.93 -80.56
C ASP A 329 33.92 20.14 -82.02
N ILE A 330 33.76 19.13 -82.87
CA ILE A 330 34.10 19.15 -84.30
C ILE A 330 33.01 19.73 -85.21
N VAL A 331 31.82 20.08 -84.67
CA VAL A 331 30.76 20.77 -85.42
C VAL A 331 31.14 22.25 -85.61
N THR A 332 31.04 22.76 -86.84
CA THR A 332 31.44 24.12 -87.19
C THR A 332 30.27 25.13 -87.15
N ASN A 333 29.03 24.67 -87.28
CA ASN A 333 27.83 25.50 -87.19
C ASN A 333 27.51 25.86 -85.72
N GLY A 334 27.71 27.11 -85.35
CA GLY A 334 27.52 27.59 -83.98
C GLY A 334 26.12 27.33 -83.43
N THR A 335 25.06 27.49 -84.23
CA THR A 335 23.68 27.33 -83.74
C THR A 335 23.37 25.87 -83.41
N VAL A 336 23.79 24.94 -84.27
CA VAL A 336 23.60 23.50 -84.04
C VAL A 336 24.46 23.03 -82.87
N LYS A 337 25.71 23.51 -82.79
CA LYS A 337 26.63 23.21 -81.70
C LYS A 337 26.05 23.63 -80.34
N ASP A 338 25.49 24.84 -80.25
CA ASP A 338 24.88 25.36 -79.02
C ASP A 338 23.66 24.54 -78.59
N ALA A 339 22.80 24.16 -79.54
CA ALA A 339 21.63 23.32 -79.27
C ALA A 339 22.04 21.93 -78.74
N LEU A 340 23.01 21.27 -79.39
CA LEU A 340 23.53 19.98 -78.95
C LEU A 340 24.25 20.08 -77.60
N GLN A 341 24.95 21.19 -77.34
CA GLN A 341 25.58 21.43 -76.04
C GLN A 341 24.54 21.59 -74.93
N ALA A 342 23.44 22.29 -75.19
CA ALA A 342 22.35 22.41 -74.22
C ALA A 342 21.73 21.02 -73.89
N ASP A 343 21.52 20.20 -74.90
CA ASP A 343 21.05 18.83 -74.72
C ASP A 343 22.05 17.96 -73.95
N LEU A 344 23.36 18.07 -74.24
CA LEU A 344 24.40 17.36 -73.51
C LEU A 344 24.51 17.82 -72.05
N ASN A 345 24.40 19.13 -71.78
CA ASN A 345 24.39 19.68 -70.43
C ASN A 345 23.20 19.13 -69.63
N LYS A 346 22.03 19.01 -70.26
CA LYS A 346 20.87 18.37 -69.64
C LYS A 346 21.13 16.90 -69.31
N ALA A 347 21.82 16.15 -70.18
CA ALA A 347 22.22 14.77 -69.88
C ALA A 347 23.19 14.70 -68.68
N GLN A 348 24.12 15.65 -68.58
CA GLN A 348 25.05 15.76 -67.44
C GLN A 348 24.30 16.08 -66.14
N GLU A 349 23.39 17.04 -66.14
CA GLU A 349 22.56 17.37 -64.97
C GLU A 349 21.77 16.15 -64.47
N LEU A 350 21.17 15.39 -65.40
CA LEU A 350 20.45 14.16 -65.06
C LEU A 350 21.38 13.07 -64.51
N LEU A 351 22.60 12.96 -65.03
CA LEU A 351 23.61 12.03 -64.53
C LEU A 351 24.05 12.40 -63.11
N ASP A 352 24.31 13.68 -62.86
CA ASP A 352 24.70 14.20 -61.55
C ASP A 352 23.58 14.00 -60.53
N ALA A 353 22.33 14.30 -60.91
CA ALA A 353 21.16 14.05 -60.07
C ALA A 353 20.99 12.55 -59.76
N ARG A 354 21.17 11.66 -60.74
CA ARG A 354 21.12 10.21 -60.53
C ARG A 354 22.21 9.76 -59.56
N ASN A 355 23.44 10.24 -59.72
CA ASN A 355 24.55 9.89 -58.84
C ASN A 355 24.35 10.42 -57.41
N ALA A 356 23.86 11.65 -57.26
CA ALA A 356 23.52 12.22 -55.96
C ALA A 356 22.41 11.44 -55.25
N ALA A 357 21.36 11.03 -55.98
CA ALA A 357 20.29 10.20 -55.45
C ALA A 357 20.81 8.81 -55.02
N LEU A 358 21.72 8.21 -55.79
CA LEU A 358 22.35 6.93 -55.45
C LEU A 358 23.19 7.04 -54.17
N GLU A 359 23.91 8.14 -53.99
CA GLU A 359 24.71 8.37 -52.80
C GLU A 359 23.86 8.69 -51.57
N ALA A 360 22.78 9.46 -51.74
CA ALA A 360 21.78 9.68 -50.69
C ALA A 360 21.13 8.37 -50.23
N ASP A 361 20.80 7.47 -51.17
CA ASP A 361 20.26 6.15 -50.84
C ASP A 361 21.28 5.31 -50.05
N LYS A 362 22.56 5.27 -50.45
CA LYS A 362 23.61 4.59 -49.67
C LYS A 362 23.73 5.14 -48.26
N ASN A 363 23.66 6.45 -48.08
CA ASN A 363 23.68 7.05 -46.74
C ASN A 363 22.46 6.63 -45.92
N GLN A 364 21.28 6.58 -46.54
CA GLN A 364 20.06 6.09 -45.91
C GLN A 364 20.18 4.61 -45.53
N GLN A 365 20.77 3.77 -46.38
CA GLN A 365 21.05 2.36 -46.10
C GLN A 365 21.94 2.21 -44.84
N VAL A 366 22.96 3.06 -44.68
CA VAL A 366 23.84 3.04 -43.49
C VAL A 366 23.09 3.43 -42.21
N ILE A 367 22.22 4.45 -42.28
CA ILE A 367 21.39 4.87 -41.13
C ILE A 367 20.42 3.75 -40.73
N ALA A 368 19.71 3.19 -41.71
CA ALA A 368 18.76 2.10 -41.48
C ALA A 368 19.45 0.85 -40.94
N ASP A 369 20.60 0.45 -41.51
CA ASP A 369 21.42 -0.66 -41.02
C ASP A 369 21.90 -0.44 -39.58
N HIS A 370 22.35 0.77 -39.26
CA HIS A 370 22.77 1.10 -37.89
C HIS A 370 21.62 0.92 -36.89
N LEU A 371 20.45 1.48 -37.18
CA LEU A 371 19.29 1.42 -36.27
C LEU A 371 18.79 -0.01 -36.10
N VAL A 372 18.63 -0.77 -37.20
CA VAL A 372 18.24 -2.18 -37.15
C VAL A 372 19.24 -2.98 -36.30
N LYS A 373 20.55 -2.80 -36.50
CA LYS A 373 21.57 -3.45 -35.68
C LYS A 373 21.46 -3.09 -34.21
N GLN A 374 21.17 -1.82 -33.87
CA GLN A 374 21.05 -1.38 -32.48
C GLN A 374 19.93 -2.08 -31.69
N LEU A 375 18.95 -2.71 -32.36
CA LEU A 375 17.89 -3.50 -31.72
C LEU A 375 18.42 -4.81 -31.12
N PHE A 376 19.53 -5.33 -31.65
CA PHE A 376 20.06 -6.64 -31.29
C PHE A 376 21.24 -6.57 -30.33
N VAL A 377 21.40 -7.61 -29.50
CA VAL A 377 22.57 -7.77 -28.64
C VAL A 377 23.85 -7.75 -29.48
N ASN A 378 24.89 -7.07 -28.98
CA ASN A 378 26.16 -6.84 -29.69
C ASN A 378 26.05 -6.12 -31.04
N ASN A 379 24.89 -5.50 -31.33
CA ASN A 379 24.57 -4.87 -32.61
C ASN A 379 24.58 -5.86 -33.79
N THR A 380 24.18 -7.11 -33.54
CA THR A 380 24.27 -8.21 -34.50
C THR A 380 22.92 -8.93 -34.67
N PRO A 381 22.23 -8.75 -35.81
CA PRO A 381 20.93 -9.38 -36.09
C PRO A 381 20.94 -10.90 -36.07
N THR A 382 22.08 -11.54 -36.28
CA THR A 382 22.21 -13.02 -36.25
C THR A 382 22.25 -13.60 -34.84
N SER A 383 22.24 -12.77 -33.79
CA SER A 383 22.32 -13.25 -32.39
C SER A 383 21.02 -13.85 -31.88
N ASP A 384 19.90 -13.69 -32.62
CA ASP A 384 18.55 -14.10 -32.19
C ASP A 384 18.17 -13.58 -30.79
N ALA A 385 18.79 -12.48 -30.37
CA ALA A 385 18.56 -11.82 -29.11
C ALA A 385 18.48 -10.30 -29.31
N ILE A 386 17.40 -9.69 -28.80
CA ILE A 386 17.24 -8.24 -28.74
C ILE A 386 17.79 -7.70 -27.42
N LYS A 387 18.21 -6.42 -27.41
CA LYS A 387 18.62 -5.76 -26.16
C LYS A 387 17.41 -5.57 -25.23
N ASP A 388 17.66 -5.52 -23.93
CA ASP A 388 16.61 -5.20 -22.94
C ASP A 388 15.91 -3.87 -23.26
N ALA A 389 16.69 -2.86 -23.66
CA ALA A 389 16.19 -1.54 -24.02
C ALA A 389 15.45 -1.50 -25.38
N THR A 390 15.38 -2.59 -26.14
CA THR A 390 14.60 -2.68 -27.38
C THR A 390 13.12 -2.78 -27.01
N ASN A 391 12.30 -1.87 -27.54
CA ASN A 391 10.86 -1.79 -27.33
C ASN A 391 10.18 -1.42 -28.65
N GLN A 392 8.84 -1.34 -28.66
CA GLN A 392 8.09 -1.07 -29.89
C GLN A 392 8.51 0.24 -30.55
N VAL A 393 8.73 1.30 -29.76
CA VAL A 393 9.15 2.62 -30.26
C VAL A 393 10.45 2.53 -31.06
N LYS A 394 11.46 1.80 -30.58
CA LYS A 394 12.73 1.65 -31.30
C LYS A 394 12.59 0.83 -32.59
N ILE A 395 11.70 -0.16 -32.59
CA ILE A 395 11.40 -0.93 -33.81
C ILE A 395 10.70 -0.03 -34.83
N ASP A 396 9.73 0.78 -34.40
CA ASP A 396 9.02 1.73 -35.26
C ASP A 396 9.97 2.81 -35.82
N GLU A 397 10.87 3.34 -35.00
CA GLU A 397 11.93 4.27 -35.45
C GLU A 397 12.84 3.64 -36.52
N ALA A 398 13.24 2.39 -36.34
CA ALA A 398 14.01 1.66 -37.35
C ALA A 398 13.17 1.38 -38.61
N GLN A 399 11.88 1.05 -38.48
CA GLN A 399 10.94 0.84 -39.59
C GLN A 399 10.83 2.09 -40.47
N GLU A 400 10.75 3.27 -39.86
CA GLU A 400 10.68 4.53 -40.58
C GLU A 400 11.91 4.71 -41.48
N GLN A 401 13.11 4.47 -40.95
CA GLN A 401 14.35 4.62 -41.71
C GLN A 401 14.54 3.54 -42.78
N VAL A 402 14.15 2.29 -42.51
CA VAL A 402 14.14 1.19 -43.51
C VAL A 402 13.18 1.50 -44.66
N SER A 403 12.05 2.14 -44.36
CA SER A 403 11.05 2.49 -45.38
C SER A 403 11.56 3.49 -46.43
N LEU A 404 12.52 4.35 -46.04
CA LEU A 404 13.14 5.35 -46.90
C LEU A 404 14.19 4.79 -47.89
N VAL A 405 14.74 3.60 -47.61
CA VAL A 405 15.72 2.93 -48.50
C VAL A 405 15.09 2.59 -49.86
N LYS A 406 15.79 2.90 -50.95
CA LYS A 406 15.36 2.71 -52.34
C LYS A 406 15.92 1.45 -52.97
N ASP A 407 17.14 1.01 -52.61
CA ASP A 407 17.64 -0.30 -53.04
C ASP A 407 16.75 -1.42 -52.49
N PRO A 408 16.04 -2.16 -53.36
CA PRO A 408 15.06 -3.15 -52.94
C PRO A 408 15.69 -4.37 -52.25
N THR A 409 16.94 -4.71 -52.60
CA THR A 409 17.65 -5.86 -52.04
C THR A 409 18.11 -5.57 -50.62
N VAL A 410 18.66 -4.37 -50.41
CA VAL A 410 19.08 -3.92 -49.08
C VAL A 410 17.87 -3.71 -48.17
N LYS A 411 16.80 -3.07 -48.68
CA LYS A 411 15.56 -2.88 -47.93
C LYS A 411 14.95 -4.19 -47.47
N ALA A 412 14.87 -5.20 -48.34
CA ALA A 412 14.36 -6.53 -47.97
C ALA A 412 15.19 -7.18 -46.87
N THR A 413 16.53 -7.06 -46.93
CA THR A 413 17.43 -7.61 -45.89
C THR A 413 17.23 -6.93 -44.54
N LEU A 414 17.13 -5.59 -44.53
CA LEU A 414 16.91 -4.82 -43.30
C LEU A 414 15.52 -5.08 -42.72
N GLN A 415 14.50 -5.19 -43.57
CA GLN A 415 13.12 -5.52 -43.14
C GLN A 415 13.07 -6.90 -42.49
N ALA A 416 13.70 -7.92 -43.08
CA ALA A 416 13.73 -9.26 -42.48
C ALA A 416 14.36 -9.26 -41.08
N ASN A 417 15.44 -8.49 -40.88
CA ASN A 417 16.04 -8.32 -39.56
C ASN A 417 15.10 -7.56 -38.60
N LEU A 418 14.39 -6.56 -39.08
CA LEU A 418 13.45 -5.79 -38.27
C LEU A 418 12.24 -6.64 -37.84
N ASP A 419 11.67 -7.42 -38.77
CA ASP A 419 10.59 -8.38 -38.51
C ASP A 419 11.05 -9.42 -37.48
N ARG A 420 12.30 -9.89 -37.58
CA ARG A 420 12.89 -10.78 -36.58
C ARG A 420 13.01 -10.12 -35.20
N ALA A 421 13.40 -8.85 -35.12
CA ALA A 421 13.43 -8.11 -33.87
C ALA A 421 12.03 -7.97 -33.25
N GLN A 422 11.00 -7.76 -34.08
CA GLN A 422 9.60 -7.70 -33.66
C GLN A 422 9.14 -9.04 -33.08
N GLU A 423 9.38 -10.15 -33.78
CA GLU A 423 9.06 -11.49 -33.27
C GLU A 423 9.71 -11.76 -31.91
N LEU A 424 10.98 -11.37 -31.74
CA LEU A 424 11.71 -11.54 -30.48
C LEU A 424 11.16 -10.64 -29.38
N LEU A 425 10.72 -9.42 -29.69
CA LEU A 425 10.06 -8.52 -28.75
C LEU A 425 8.72 -9.10 -28.29
N ASP A 426 7.91 -9.59 -29.23
CA ASP A 426 6.63 -10.22 -28.95
C ASP A 426 6.80 -11.48 -28.10
N LEU A 427 7.83 -12.29 -28.39
CA LEU A 427 8.17 -13.46 -27.59
C LEU A 427 8.59 -13.07 -26.17
N ARG A 428 9.46 -12.06 -26.00
CA ARG A 428 9.86 -11.56 -24.68
C ARG A 428 8.65 -11.07 -23.89
N ASN A 429 7.81 -10.24 -24.50
CA ASN A 429 6.59 -9.73 -23.86
C ASN A 429 5.65 -10.87 -23.46
N LYS A 430 5.48 -11.90 -24.31
CA LYS A 430 4.69 -13.09 -23.98
C LYS A 430 5.28 -13.86 -22.80
N THR A 431 6.59 -14.05 -22.76
CA THR A 431 7.28 -14.72 -21.65
C THR A 431 7.14 -13.94 -20.34
N ASP A 432 7.29 -12.61 -20.37
CA ASP A 432 7.12 -11.74 -19.20
C ASP A 432 5.69 -11.86 -18.64
N GLN A 433 4.67 -11.92 -19.51
CA GLN A 433 3.29 -12.13 -19.07
C GLN A 433 3.05 -13.53 -18.51
N SER A 434 3.66 -14.58 -19.07
CA SER A 434 3.60 -15.93 -18.49
C SER A 434 4.23 -15.98 -17.10
N ALA A 435 5.33 -15.25 -16.87
CA ALA A 435 5.98 -15.19 -15.57
C ALA A 435 5.09 -14.49 -14.52
N LYS A 436 4.49 -13.35 -14.87
CA LYS A 436 3.54 -12.64 -14.00
C LYS A 436 2.30 -13.46 -13.67
N GLN A 437 1.78 -14.21 -14.63
CA GLN A 437 0.68 -15.16 -14.40
C GLN A 437 1.07 -16.24 -13.39
N ALA A 438 2.26 -16.83 -13.53
CA ALA A 438 2.75 -17.86 -12.61
C ALA A 438 2.98 -17.31 -11.19
N GLU A 439 3.47 -16.08 -11.05
CA GLU A 439 3.61 -15.41 -9.75
C GLU A 439 2.27 -15.14 -9.09
N ALA A 440 1.28 -14.62 -9.84
CA ALA A 440 -0.07 -14.40 -9.35
C ALA A 440 -0.76 -15.72 -8.96
N GLU A 441 -0.61 -16.77 -9.78
CA GLU A 441 -1.14 -18.11 -9.50
C GLU A 441 -0.52 -18.72 -8.25
N LYS A 442 0.81 -18.63 -8.10
CA LYS A 442 1.50 -19.06 -6.87
C LYS A 442 0.99 -18.32 -5.64
N ALA A 443 0.85 -16.99 -5.73
CA ALA A 443 0.40 -16.17 -4.61
C ALA A 443 -1.04 -16.52 -4.18
N VAL A 444 -1.96 -16.67 -5.14
CA VAL A 444 -3.35 -17.09 -4.87
C VAL A 444 -3.40 -18.49 -4.28
N ASN A 445 -2.70 -19.44 -4.88
CA ASN A 445 -2.64 -20.82 -4.41
C ASN A 445 -2.14 -20.89 -2.96
N GLU A 446 -1.10 -20.13 -2.62
CA GLU A 446 -0.51 -20.09 -1.27
C GLU A 446 -1.46 -19.56 -0.17
N LEU A 447 -2.58 -18.92 -0.52
CA LEU A 447 -3.63 -18.53 0.43
C LEU A 447 -4.43 -19.74 0.96
N PHE A 448 -4.43 -20.84 0.22
CA PHE A 448 -5.23 -22.03 0.52
C PHE A 448 -4.40 -23.15 1.13
N THR A 449 -5.07 -24.02 1.89
CA THR A 449 -4.45 -25.23 2.45
C THR A 449 -3.85 -26.07 1.32
N ASN A 450 -2.66 -26.65 1.56
CA ASN A 450 -1.91 -27.42 0.54
C ASN A 450 -1.62 -26.67 -0.76
N ASN A 451 -1.66 -25.32 -0.73
CA ASN A 451 -1.51 -24.46 -1.89
C ASN A 451 -2.53 -24.76 -3.00
N ASN A 452 -3.78 -25.10 -2.64
CA ASN A 452 -4.80 -25.48 -3.61
C ASN A 452 -6.17 -24.82 -3.32
N PRO A 453 -6.65 -23.89 -4.18
CA PRO A 453 -7.96 -23.25 -4.07
C PRO A 453 -9.15 -24.21 -3.99
N GLU A 454 -9.06 -25.39 -4.60
CA GLU A 454 -10.14 -26.39 -4.59
C GLU A 454 -10.36 -27.02 -3.22
N THR A 455 -9.43 -26.86 -2.27
CA THR A 455 -9.60 -27.39 -0.91
C THR A 455 -10.73 -26.71 -0.15
N GLY A 456 -11.18 -25.52 -0.58
CA GLY A 456 -12.23 -24.76 0.09
C GLY A 456 -11.86 -24.30 1.50
N THR A 457 -10.56 -24.34 1.86
CA THR A 457 -10.06 -23.90 3.17
C THR A 457 -8.80 -23.03 3.00
N ILE A 458 -8.71 -21.96 3.77
CA ILE A 458 -7.52 -21.09 3.79
C ILE A 458 -6.52 -21.53 4.86
N LYS A 459 -5.24 -21.22 4.67
CA LYS A 459 -4.21 -21.44 5.69
C LYS A 459 -4.44 -20.55 6.92
N ASP A 460 -3.88 -20.99 8.05
CA ASP A 460 -3.90 -20.16 9.25
C ASP A 460 -3.12 -18.85 9.13
N THR A 461 -2.10 -18.84 8.26
CA THR A 461 -1.27 -17.67 7.96
C THR A 461 -1.91 -16.72 6.95
N THR A 462 -3.05 -17.08 6.35
CA THR A 462 -3.76 -16.22 5.40
C THR A 462 -4.39 -15.05 6.15
N THR A 463 -4.05 -13.85 5.73
CA THR A 463 -4.49 -12.58 6.32
C THR A 463 -4.99 -11.65 5.22
N GLN A 464 -5.64 -10.54 5.59
CA GLN A 464 -6.05 -9.53 4.62
C GLN A 464 -4.86 -9.04 3.79
N LYS A 465 -3.70 -8.81 4.43
CA LYS A 465 -2.49 -8.38 3.74
C LYS A 465 -2.04 -9.36 2.65
N THR A 466 -2.08 -10.67 2.91
CA THR A 466 -1.67 -11.66 1.91
C THR A 466 -2.66 -11.74 0.74
N ILE A 467 -3.95 -11.50 0.98
CA ILE A 467 -4.97 -11.38 -0.08
C ILE A 467 -4.71 -10.12 -0.90
N ASP A 468 -4.51 -8.96 -0.26
CA ASP A 468 -4.23 -7.69 -0.94
C ASP A 468 -2.94 -7.75 -1.79
N ASP A 469 -1.90 -8.46 -1.30
CA ASP A 469 -0.66 -8.64 -2.05
C ASP A 469 -0.85 -9.58 -3.25
N ALA A 470 -1.68 -10.62 -3.14
CA ALA A 470 -2.06 -11.44 -4.28
C ALA A 470 -2.91 -10.66 -5.30
N GLN A 471 -3.81 -9.78 -4.87
CA GLN A 471 -4.58 -8.89 -5.75
C GLN A 471 -3.68 -8.02 -6.62
N LYS A 472 -2.63 -7.43 -6.05
CA LYS A 472 -1.68 -6.60 -6.83
C LYS A 472 -1.02 -7.38 -7.96
N LEU A 473 -0.66 -8.64 -7.71
CA LEU A 473 -0.06 -9.51 -8.73
C LEU A 473 -1.09 -9.88 -9.83
N ILE A 474 -2.34 -10.17 -9.44
CA ILE A 474 -3.44 -10.38 -10.39
C ILE A 474 -3.68 -9.13 -11.25
N ASP A 475 -3.57 -7.94 -10.68
CA ASP A 475 -3.78 -6.68 -11.41
C ASP A 475 -2.78 -6.48 -12.55
N GLU A 476 -1.55 -6.99 -12.41
CA GLU A 476 -0.51 -6.96 -13.44
C GLU A 476 -0.69 -7.99 -14.57
N VAL A 477 -1.56 -8.99 -14.40
CA VAL A 477 -1.90 -9.97 -15.44
C VAL A 477 -2.80 -9.31 -16.50
N THR A 478 -2.43 -9.37 -17.78
CA THR A 478 -3.26 -8.82 -18.88
C THR A 478 -4.13 -9.86 -19.58
N ASP A 479 -3.85 -11.15 -19.44
CA ASP A 479 -4.72 -12.21 -19.97
C ASP A 479 -6.03 -12.19 -19.19
N ALA A 480 -7.11 -11.77 -19.85
CA ALA A 480 -8.40 -11.56 -19.20
C ALA A 480 -9.00 -12.85 -18.63
N THR A 481 -8.79 -13.99 -19.30
CA THR A 481 -9.32 -15.29 -18.86
C THR A 481 -8.59 -15.75 -17.62
N LYS A 482 -7.25 -15.75 -17.64
CA LYS A 482 -6.46 -16.18 -16.48
C LYS A 482 -6.61 -15.23 -15.31
N LYS A 483 -6.71 -13.92 -15.56
CA LYS A 483 -7.01 -12.92 -14.53
C LYS A 483 -8.35 -13.20 -13.85
N ALA A 484 -9.39 -13.52 -14.61
CA ALA A 484 -10.71 -13.84 -14.06
C ALA A 484 -10.70 -15.12 -13.21
N GLU A 485 -9.98 -16.17 -13.64
CA GLU A 485 -9.82 -17.42 -12.88
C GLU A 485 -9.12 -17.18 -11.52
N LEU A 486 -8.02 -16.41 -11.55
CA LEU A 486 -7.27 -16.06 -10.34
C LEU A 486 -8.09 -15.17 -9.41
N GLN A 487 -8.82 -14.20 -9.96
CA GLN A 487 -9.71 -13.32 -9.19
C GLN A 487 -10.80 -14.13 -8.48
N ALA A 488 -11.45 -15.08 -9.17
CA ALA A 488 -12.47 -15.92 -8.56
C ALA A 488 -11.92 -16.73 -7.38
N SER A 489 -10.68 -17.22 -7.51
CA SER A 489 -10.00 -17.93 -6.41
C SER A 489 -9.63 -16.98 -5.27
N LEU A 490 -9.17 -15.76 -5.56
CA LEU A 490 -8.88 -14.75 -4.54
C LEU A 490 -10.14 -14.33 -3.77
N ASP A 491 -11.24 -14.07 -4.48
CA ASP A 491 -12.54 -13.73 -3.89
C ASP A 491 -13.02 -14.85 -2.96
N LYS A 492 -12.78 -16.12 -3.35
CA LYS A 492 -13.07 -17.26 -2.49
C LYS A 492 -12.21 -17.28 -1.22
N ALA A 493 -10.92 -16.94 -1.32
CA ALA A 493 -10.05 -16.82 -0.15
C ALA A 493 -10.53 -15.70 0.79
N GLN A 494 -11.00 -14.57 0.24
CA GLN A 494 -11.58 -13.47 1.01
C GLN A 494 -12.83 -13.90 1.77
N GLU A 495 -13.78 -14.56 1.09
CA GLU A 495 -15.00 -15.07 1.72
C GLU A 495 -14.68 -16.02 2.89
N LEU A 496 -13.69 -16.90 2.71
CA LEU A 496 -13.24 -17.83 3.75
C LEU A 496 -12.53 -17.13 4.91
N LEU A 497 -11.77 -16.06 4.66
CA LEU A 497 -11.14 -15.25 5.70
C LEU A 497 -12.17 -14.50 6.53
N ASP A 498 -13.18 -13.92 5.87
CA ASP A 498 -14.28 -13.23 6.53
C ASP A 498 -15.09 -14.19 7.40
N ALA A 499 -15.38 -15.40 6.89
CA ALA A 499 -16.04 -16.45 7.66
C ALA A 499 -15.20 -16.91 8.87
N LYS A 500 -13.88 -17.06 8.70
CA LYS A 500 -12.96 -17.40 9.80
C LYS A 500 -12.97 -16.32 10.89
N ASN A 501 -12.87 -15.05 10.50
CA ASN A 501 -12.90 -13.91 11.42
C ASN A 501 -14.24 -13.80 12.15
N ALA A 502 -15.36 -14.02 11.46
CA ALA A 502 -16.70 -14.05 12.06
C ALA A 502 -16.83 -15.19 13.08
N ALA A 503 -16.29 -16.38 12.80
CA ALA A 503 -16.29 -17.50 13.75
C ALA A 503 -15.46 -17.21 15.00
N ILE A 504 -14.29 -16.59 14.85
CA ILE A 504 -13.44 -16.13 15.98
C ILE A 504 -14.20 -15.12 16.84
N GLN A 505 -14.85 -14.13 16.22
CA GLN A 505 -15.62 -13.13 16.96
C GLN A 505 -16.82 -13.74 17.67
N ALA A 506 -17.56 -14.64 17.01
CA ALA A 506 -18.69 -15.34 17.63
C ALA A 506 -18.25 -16.17 18.85
N GLU A 507 -17.08 -16.80 18.81
CA GLU A 507 -16.52 -17.49 19.97
C GLU A 507 -16.15 -16.53 21.10
N LYS A 508 -15.53 -15.40 20.79
CA LYS A 508 -15.21 -14.37 21.78
C LYS A 508 -16.48 -13.83 22.47
N ASP A 509 -17.56 -13.62 21.72
CA ASP A 509 -18.83 -13.16 22.25
C ASP A 509 -19.47 -14.21 23.16
N ARG A 510 -19.40 -15.50 22.80
CA ARG A 510 -19.83 -16.61 23.67
C ARG A 510 -19.04 -16.66 24.97
N GLN A 511 -17.71 -16.51 24.91
CA GLN A 511 -16.85 -16.46 26.10
C GLN A 511 -17.21 -15.29 27.02
N VAL A 512 -17.37 -14.08 26.48
CA VAL A 512 -17.75 -12.89 27.26
C VAL A 512 -19.13 -13.05 27.91
N ALA A 513 -20.11 -13.58 27.17
CA ALA A 513 -21.45 -13.82 27.70
C ALA A 513 -21.44 -14.85 28.84
N ALA A 514 -20.72 -15.97 28.67
CA ALA A 514 -20.57 -17.01 29.68
C ALA A 514 -19.79 -16.50 30.91
N GLU A 515 -18.70 -15.76 30.70
CA GLU A 515 -17.90 -15.17 31.78
C GLU A 515 -18.71 -14.16 32.59
N LYS A 516 -19.45 -13.27 31.93
CA LYS A 516 -20.36 -12.34 32.61
C LYS A 516 -21.39 -13.09 33.45
N ALA A 517 -22.05 -14.11 32.88
CA ALA A 517 -23.08 -14.87 33.58
C ALA A 517 -22.52 -15.62 34.81
N VAL A 518 -21.36 -16.28 34.67
CA VAL A 518 -20.69 -16.97 35.79
C VAL A 518 -20.25 -15.97 36.86
N ASN A 519 -19.61 -14.88 36.47
CA ASN A 519 -19.13 -13.86 37.40
C ASN A 519 -20.29 -13.24 38.20
N GLU A 520 -21.43 -12.98 37.57
CA GLU A 520 -22.62 -12.39 38.20
C GLU A 520 -23.27 -13.29 39.29
N LEU A 521 -22.91 -14.58 39.38
CA LEU A 521 -23.33 -15.47 40.48
C LEU A 521 -22.63 -15.13 41.80
N PHE A 522 -21.47 -14.48 41.73
CA PHE A 522 -20.61 -14.16 42.87
C PHE A 522 -20.76 -12.72 43.34
N THR A 523 -20.47 -12.48 44.61
CA THR A 523 -20.43 -11.13 45.19
C THR A 523 -19.47 -10.25 44.40
N SER A 524 -19.83 -8.98 44.18
CA SER A 524 -19.06 -8.03 43.35
C SER A 524 -18.73 -8.51 41.93
N ASN A 525 -19.50 -9.47 41.42
CA ASN A 525 -19.27 -10.13 40.13
C ASN A 525 -17.86 -10.73 40.00
N ASN A 526 -17.34 -11.35 41.06
CA ASN A 526 -15.97 -11.88 41.08
C ASN A 526 -15.91 -13.28 41.75
N PRO A 527 -15.69 -14.37 40.98
CA PRO A 527 -15.54 -15.72 41.52
C PRO A 527 -14.41 -15.87 42.55
N ALA A 528 -13.36 -15.05 42.47
CA ALA A 528 -12.25 -15.11 43.43
C ALA A 528 -12.64 -14.69 44.85
N ILE A 529 -13.80 -14.04 45.05
CA ILE A 529 -14.32 -13.70 46.39
C ILE A 529 -14.87 -14.96 47.09
N ASP A 530 -15.10 -16.05 46.35
CA ASP A 530 -15.57 -17.34 46.87
C ASP A 530 -16.86 -17.25 47.71
N LYS A 531 -17.73 -16.31 47.31
CA LYS A 531 -19.02 -16.07 47.97
C LYS A 531 -20.09 -15.72 46.94
N ILE A 532 -21.12 -16.53 46.83
CA ILE A 532 -22.28 -16.25 45.97
C ILE A 532 -23.11 -15.07 46.50
N LYS A 533 -23.85 -14.40 45.60
CA LYS A 533 -24.82 -13.38 46.01
C LYS A 533 -25.98 -14.01 46.77
N GLU A 534 -26.63 -13.21 47.62
CA GLU A 534 -27.85 -13.65 48.30
C GLU A 534 -28.97 -14.03 47.33
N THR A 535 -29.02 -13.37 46.16
CA THR A 535 -29.99 -13.59 45.09
C THR A 535 -29.62 -14.73 44.14
N THR A 536 -28.47 -15.39 44.30
CA THR A 536 -28.08 -16.49 43.44
C THR A 536 -28.99 -17.69 43.71
N THR A 537 -29.61 -18.22 42.64
CA THR A 537 -30.56 -19.33 42.68
C THR A 537 -30.10 -20.45 41.74
N GLN A 538 -30.68 -21.64 41.87
CA GLN A 538 -30.40 -22.76 40.97
C GLN A 538 -30.62 -22.39 39.50
N LYS A 539 -31.73 -21.68 39.22
CA LYS A 539 -32.03 -21.20 37.87
C LYS A 539 -30.93 -20.30 37.29
N ALA A 540 -30.31 -19.44 38.11
CA ALA A 540 -29.23 -18.58 37.66
C ALA A 540 -27.97 -19.38 37.28
N ILE A 541 -27.66 -20.44 38.05
CA ILE A 541 -26.55 -21.37 37.76
C ILE A 541 -26.86 -22.16 36.47
N ASP A 542 -28.07 -22.69 36.33
CA ASP A 542 -28.47 -23.46 35.14
C ASP A 542 -28.44 -22.59 33.86
N ASP A 543 -28.84 -21.32 33.95
CA ASP A 543 -28.78 -20.39 32.82
C ASP A 543 -27.34 -20.01 32.46
N ALA A 544 -26.45 -19.85 33.45
CA ALA A 544 -25.01 -19.69 33.21
C ALA A 544 -24.39 -20.96 32.58
N GLN A 545 -24.81 -22.16 33.03
CA GLN A 545 -24.38 -23.44 32.45
C GLN A 545 -24.69 -23.54 30.96
N LYS A 546 -25.88 -23.09 30.54
CA LYS A 546 -26.26 -23.09 29.12
C LYS A 546 -25.29 -22.24 28.29
N LEU A 547 -24.90 -21.06 28.78
CA LEU A 547 -23.94 -20.19 28.10
C LEU A 547 -22.54 -20.82 28.06
N VAL A 548 -22.05 -21.36 29.18
CA VAL A 548 -20.77 -22.10 29.25
C VAL A 548 -20.75 -23.27 28.27
N ASN A 549 -21.88 -23.98 28.09
CA ASN A 549 -21.97 -25.09 27.14
C ASN A 549 -21.78 -24.67 25.68
N THR A 550 -22.10 -23.42 25.32
CA THR A 550 -21.91 -22.89 23.96
C THR A 550 -20.47 -22.48 23.64
N VAL A 551 -19.63 -22.24 24.65
CA VAL A 551 -18.21 -21.90 24.47
C VAL A 551 -17.48 -23.08 23.82
N THR A 552 -16.72 -22.82 22.77
CA THR A 552 -15.97 -23.85 22.03
C THR A 552 -14.49 -23.91 22.42
N ASP A 553 -13.90 -22.82 22.94
CA ASP A 553 -12.55 -22.84 23.51
C ASP A 553 -12.53 -23.71 24.77
N ALA A 554 -11.79 -24.81 24.70
CA ALA A 554 -11.76 -25.82 25.75
C ALA A 554 -11.17 -25.29 27.07
N ALA A 555 -10.15 -24.41 27.00
CA ALA A 555 -9.48 -23.89 28.18
C ALA A 555 -10.37 -22.88 28.92
N LYS A 556 -10.99 -21.94 28.19
CA LYS A 556 -11.91 -20.96 28.78
C LYS A 556 -13.17 -21.62 29.28
N LYS A 557 -13.71 -22.61 28.56
CA LYS A 557 -14.85 -23.41 29.02
C LYS A 557 -14.54 -24.12 30.34
N ALA A 558 -13.37 -24.73 30.47
CA ALA A 558 -12.96 -25.41 31.70
C ALA A 558 -12.79 -24.45 32.89
N GLU A 559 -12.23 -23.26 32.66
CA GLU A 559 -12.12 -22.21 33.68
C GLU A 559 -13.51 -21.77 34.18
N LEU A 560 -14.42 -21.46 33.26
CA LEU A 560 -15.77 -21.01 33.58
C LEU A 560 -16.58 -22.12 34.26
N GLN A 561 -16.44 -23.37 33.81
CA GLN A 561 -17.09 -24.52 34.43
C GLN A 561 -16.64 -24.70 35.89
N LYS A 562 -15.34 -24.58 36.16
CA LYS A 562 -14.82 -24.67 37.54
C LYS A 562 -15.44 -23.61 38.46
N ASN A 563 -15.56 -22.38 37.99
CA ASN A 563 -16.21 -21.31 38.75
C ASN A 563 -17.70 -21.57 38.93
N LEU A 564 -18.38 -22.11 37.92
CA LEU A 564 -19.79 -22.47 38.00
C LEU A 564 -20.05 -23.62 38.99
N ASP A 565 -19.24 -24.68 38.94
CA ASP A 565 -19.28 -25.79 39.89
C ASP A 565 -19.06 -25.28 41.33
N ARG A 566 -18.12 -24.34 41.51
CA ARG A 566 -17.90 -23.69 42.80
C ARG A 566 -19.11 -22.87 43.27
N ALA A 567 -19.79 -22.17 42.36
CA ALA A 567 -21.03 -21.46 42.70
C ALA A 567 -22.13 -22.43 43.14
N GLN A 568 -22.22 -23.61 42.50
CA GLN A 568 -23.16 -24.67 42.89
C GLN A 568 -22.87 -25.20 44.29
N GLU A 569 -21.61 -25.55 44.59
CA GLU A 569 -21.20 -26.00 45.93
C GLU A 569 -21.56 -24.97 47.02
N LEU A 570 -21.33 -23.69 46.75
CA LEU A 570 -21.68 -22.60 47.66
C LEU A 570 -23.19 -22.44 47.85
N LEU A 571 -23.99 -22.64 46.79
CA LEU A 571 -25.45 -22.61 46.88
C LEU A 571 -25.99 -23.80 47.69
N ASP A 572 -25.44 -24.99 47.47
CA ASP A 572 -25.79 -26.19 48.22
C ASP A 572 -25.43 -26.04 49.71
N ALA A 573 -24.25 -25.49 50.02
CA ALA A 573 -23.83 -25.18 51.38
C ALA A 573 -24.75 -24.12 52.04
N LYS A 574 -25.14 -23.08 51.31
CA LYS A 574 -26.10 -22.06 51.78
C LYS A 574 -27.44 -22.70 52.11
N ASN A 575 -27.98 -23.53 51.22
CA ASN A 575 -29.25 -24.22 51.42
C ASN A 575 -29.19 -25.21 52.59
N ALA A 576 -28.08 -25.93 52.74
CA ALA A 576 -27.85 -26.82 53.87
C ALA A 576 -27.78 -26.07 55.20
N ALA A 577 -27.14 -24.89 55.24
CA ALA A 577 -27.09 -24.04 56.44
C ALA A 577 -28.47 -23.50 56.82
N ILE A 578 -29.28 -23.07 55.83
CA ILE A 578 -30.68 -22.66 56.03
C ILE A 578 -31.49 -23.81 56.62
N GLN A 579 -31.35 -25.02 56.06
CA GLN A 579 -32.06 -26.20 56.55
C GLN A 579 -31.62 -26.57 57.98
N ALA A 580 -30.32 -26.57 58.25
CA ALA A 580 -29.79 -26.86 59.58
C ALA A 580 -30.29 -25.85 60.64
N GLU A 581 -30.41 -24.58 60.29
CA GLU A 581 -31.01 -23.58 61.18
C GLU A 581 -32.49 -23.85 61.43
N LYS A 582 -33.25 -24.19 60.39
CA LYS A 582 -34.66 -24.58 60.53
C LYS A 582 -34.82 -25.78 61.44
N ASP A 583 -33.97 -26.79 61.30
CA ASP A 583 -34.00 -27.99 62.15
C ASP A 583 -33.67 -27.65 63.62
N ARG A 584 -32.69 -26.77 63.86
CA ARG A 584 -32.38 -26.26 65.21
C ARG A 584 -33.56 -25.53 65.82
N GLN A 585 -34.24 -24.66 65.07
CA GLN A 585 -35.44 -23.96 65.52
C GLN A 585 -36.56 -24.93 65.89
N VAL A 586 -36.85 -25.90 65.03
CA VAL A 586 -37.89 -26.92 65.29
C VAL A 586 -37.56 -27.76 66.53
N ALA A 587 -36.30 -28.18 66.69
CA ALA A 587 -35.88 -28.96 67.85
C ALA A 587 -35.99 -28.15 69.16
N ALA A 588 -35.53 -26.89 69.16
CA ALA A 588 -35.62 -26.00 70.30
C ALA A 588 -37.08 -25.64 70.65
N GLU A 589 -37.90 -25.35 69.65
CA GLU A 589 -39.32 -25.06 69.82
C GLU A 589 -40.07 -26.26 70.40
N LYS A 590 -39.82 -27.47 69.87
CA LYS A 590 -40.39 -28.70 70.44
C LYS A 590 -40.00 -28.86 71.91
N ALA A 591 -38.72 -28.71 72.25
CA ALA A 591 -38.22 -28.89 73.62
C ALA A 591 -38.80 -27.87 74.60
N VAL A 592 -38.87 -26.58 74.22
CA VAL A 592 -39.48 -25.53 75.04
C VAL A 592 -40.98 -25.80 75.22
N ASN A 593 -41.68 -26.10 74.14
CA ASN A 593 -43.11 -26.38 74.16
C ASN A 593 -43.43 -27.55 75.11
N GLU A 594 -42.64 -28.62 75.09
CA GLU A 594 -42.82 -29.82 75.93
C GLU A 594 -42.67 -29.57 77.44
N LEU A 595 -42.13 -28.43 77.89
CA LEU A 595 -42.09 -28.04 79.31
C LEU A 595 -43.48 -27.66 79.85
N PHE A 596 -44.40 -27.27 78.96
CA PHE A 596 -45.72 -26.75 79.30
C PHE A 596 -46.83 -27.79 79.11
N THR A 597 -47.94 -27.59 79.81
CA THR A 597 -49.14 -28.41 79.67
C THR A 597 -49.62 -28.39 78.21
N SER A 598 -50.06 -29.54 77.70
CA SER A 598 -50.47 -29.71 76.29
C SER A 598 -49.42 -29.30 75.25
N ASN A 599 -48.15 -29.25 75.63
CA ASN A 599 -47.03 -28.79 74.80
C ASN A 599 -47.21 -27.37 74.26
N LYS A 600 -47.75 -26.45 75.07
CA LYS A 600 -48.05 -25.07 74.64
C LYS A 600 -47.65 -24.05 75.71
N PRO A 601 -46.65 -23.19 75.47
CA PRO A 601 -46.26 -22.12 76.39
C PRO A 601 -47.40 -21.18 76.78
N ALA A 602 -48.33 -20.94 75.86
CA ALA A 602 -49.53 -20.14 76.10
C ALA A 602 -50.46 -20.67 77.20
N THR A 603 -50.30 -21.92 77.66
CA THR A 603 -51.05 -22.44 78.81
C THR A 603 -50.64 -21.83 80.14
N ASP A 604 -49.46 -21.20 80.19
CA ASP A 604 -48.87 -20.60 81.39
C ASP A 604 -48.79 -21.56 82.58
N LYS A 605 -48.67 -22.86 82.29
CA LYS A 605 -48.60 -23.95 83.26
C LYS A 605 -47.58 -24.98 82.81
N ILE A 606 -46.57 -25.24 83.64
CA ILE A 606 -45.61 -26.33 83.38
C ILE A 606 -46.23 -27.70 83.69
N LYS A 607 -45.73 -28.76 83.03
CA LYS A 607 -46.13 -30.13 83.36
C LYS A 607 -45.66 -30.52 84.76
N GLU A 608 -46.35 -31.46 85.39
CA GLU A 608 -45.93 -32.02 86.67
C GLU A 608 -44.52 -32.63 86.61
N THR A 609 -44.16 -33.23 85.48
CA THR A 609 -42.86 -33.85 85.21
C THR A 609 -41.76 -32.85 84.83
N THR A 610 -42.07 -31.56 84.68
CA THR A 610 -41.07 -30.56 84.34
C THR A 610 -40.13 -30.35 85.52
N THR A 611 -38.82 -30.50 85.25
CA THR A 611 -37.74 -30.40 86.24
C THR A 611 -36.67 -29.43 85.75
N GLN A 612 -35.77 -29.00 86.63
CA GLN A 612 -34.65 -28.13 86.25
C GLN A 612 -33.82 -28.73 85.11
N LYS A 613 -33.56 -30.05 85.16
CA LYS A 613 -32.84 -30.76 84.11
C LYS A 613 -33.53 -30.69 82.74
N ALA A 614 -34.87 -30.65 82.71
CA ALA A 614 -35.62 -30.50 81.47
C ALA A 614 -35.49 -29.08 80.89
N ILE A 615 -35.54 -28.05 81.76
CA ILE A 615 -35.34 -26.65 81.38
C ILE A 615 -33.91 -26.45 80.86
N ASP A 616 -32.89 -26.95 81.57
CA ASP A 616 -31.49 -26.87 81.13
C ASP A 616 -31.26 -27.58 79.79
N GLY A 617 -31.97 -28.70 79.55
CA GLY A 617 -31.95 -29.41 78.27
C GLY A 617 -32.52 -28.58 77.12
N ALA A 618 -33.66 -27.92 77.34
CA ALA A 618 -34.24 -26.99 76.38
C ALA A 618 -33.34 -25.76 76.14
N GLN A 619 -32.73 -25.19 77.20
CA GLN A 619 -31.78 -24.08 77.10
C GLN A 619 -30.61 -24.39 76.16
N LYS A 620 -30.05 -25.60 76.26
CA LYS A 620 -28.96 -26.04 75.37
C LYS A 620 -29.38 -25.99 73.90
N LEU A 621 -30.58 -26.46 73.57
CA LEU A 621 -31.10 -26.42 72.20
C LEU A 621 -31.36 -24.99 71.74
N VAL A 622 -32.00 -24.15 72.58
CA VAL A 622 -32.21 -22.72 72.29
C VAL A 622 -30.89 -21.99 72.03
N ASN A 623 -29.83 -22.33 72.76
CA ASN A 623 -28.50 -21.73 72.57
C ASN A 623 -27.90 -22.02 71.19
N THR A 624 -28.26 -23.14 70.56
CA THR A 624 -27.80 -23.50 69.21
C THR A 624 -28.54 -22.78 68.08
N VAL A 625 -29.74 -22.26 68.34
CA VAL A 625 -30.50 -21.46 67.36
C VAL A 625 -29.71 -20.20 67.02
N THR A 626 -29.58 -19.91 65.73
CA THR A 626 -28.81 -18.75 65.23
C THR A 626 -29.71 -17.61 64.78
N ASP A 627 -30.96 -17.88 64.40
CA ASP A 627 -31.97 -16.84 64.21
C ASP A 627 -32.27 -16.14 65.53
N THR A 628 -31.89 -14.87 65.60
CA THR A 628 -31.95 -14.08 66.83
C THR A 628 -33.37 -13.82 67.31
N ALA A 629 -34.32 -13.66 66.39
CA ALA A 629 -35.72 -13.40 66.72
C ALA A 629 -36.38 -14.66 67.28
N LYS A 630 -36.23 -15.81 66.61
CA LYS A 630 -36.76 -17.09 67.08
C LYS A 630 -36.10 -17.53 68.37
N LYS A 631 -34.78 -17.31 68.52
CA LYS A 631 -34.06 -17.56 69.77
C LYS A 631 -34.62 -16.72 70.93
N ALA A 632 -34.88 -15.44 70.71
CA ALA A 632 -35.44 -14.56 71.74
C ALA A 632 -36.87 -14.97 72.14
N GLU A 633 -37.71 -15.35 71.16
CA GLU A 633 -39.05 -15.87 71.42
C GLU A 633 -39.00 -17.13 72.29
N LEU A 634 -38.15 -18.10 71.91
CA LEU A 634 -38.00 -19.35 72.65
C LEU A 634 -37.40 -19.13 74.04
N GLN A 635 -36.43 -18.22 74.18
CA GLN A 635 -35.84 -17.87 75.47
C GLN A 635 -36.88 -17.28 76.42
N LYS A 636 -37.75 -16.39 75.95
CA LYS A 636 -38.83 -15.83 76.77
C LYS A 636 -39.75 -16.91 77.32
N ASN A 637 -40.13 -17.88 76.49
CA ASN A 637 -40.96 -19.01 76.93
C ASN A 637 -40.22 -19.90 77.93
N LEU A 638 -38.91 -20.09 77.74
CA LEU A 638 -38.07 -20.87 78.65
C LEU A 638 -37.91 -20.19 80.02
N ASP A 639 -37.64 -18.88 80.04
CA ASP A 639 -37.58 -18.07 81.27
C ASP A 639 -38.91 -18.14 82.02
N ARG A 640 -40.04 -18.11 81.28
CA ARG A 640 -41.36 -18.29 81.87
C ARG A 640 -41.54 -19.69 82.48
N ALA A 641 -41.05 -20.74 81.84
CA ALA A 641 -41.06 -22.09 82.41
C ALA A 641 -40.23 -22.17 83.71
N GLN A 642 -39.10 -21.46 83.76
CA GLN A 642 -38.25 -21.37 84.96
C GLN A 642 -38.99 -20.69 86.11
N GLU A 643 -39.59 -19.52 85.87
CA GLU A 643 -40.39 -18.81 86.89
C GLU A 643 -41.51 -19.69 87.45
N LEU A 644 -42.20 -20.44 86.58
CA LEU A 644 -43.27 -21.35 86.98
C LEU A 644 -42.75 -22.54 87.79
N LEU A 645 -41.54 -23.04 87.49
CA LEU A 645 -40.90 -24.11 88.26
C LEU A 645 -40.47 -23.61 89.64
N ASP A 646 -39.91 -22.41 89.72
CA ASP A 646 -39.51 -21.78 90.98
C ASP A 646 -40.73 -21.51 91.86
N ALA A 647 -41.83 -21.02 91.28
CA ALA A 647 -43.10 -20.84 91.96
C ALA A 647 -43.69 -22.17 92.45
N LYS A 648 -43.65 -23.24 91.63
CA LYS A 648 -44.09 -24.58 92.02
C LYS A 648 -43.31 -25.13 93.21
N ASN A 649 -42.03 -24.77 93.34
CA ASN A 649 -41.15 -25.26 94.40
C ASN A 649 -41.09 -24.34 95.65
N ALA A 650 -41.84 -23.24 95.68
CA ALA A 650 -41.81 -22.29 96.79
C ALA A 650 -42.47 -22.85 98.06
N THR A 651 -41.79 -22.74 99.20
CA THR A 651 -42.28 -23.10 100.54
C THR A 651 -42.87 -21.88 101.27
N THR A 652 -43.99 -22.07 101.97
CA THR A 652 -44.67 -21.02 102.76
C THR A 652 -45.06 -21.52 104.14
N GLY A 653 -45.07 -20.66 105.16
CA GLY A 653 -45.56 -21.04 106.48
C GLY A 653 -45.72 -19.86 107.41
N LYS A 654 -46.53 -20.02 108.45
CA LYS A 654 -46.86 -18.99 109.43
C LYS A 654 -46.78 -19.57 110.84
N ILE A 655 -46.30 -18.77 111.80
CA ILE A 655 -46.21 -19.13 113.23
C ILE A 655 -47.06 -18.16 114.06
N THR A 656 -47.65 -18.62 115.16
CA THR A 656 -48.45 -17.76 116.06
C THR A 656 -48.25 -18.22 117.51
N PRO A 657 -47.47 -17.50 118.33
CA PRO A 657 -47.27 -17.84 119.74
C PRO A 657 -48.47 -17.45 120.61
N ASN A 658 -48.69 -18.21 121.68
CA ASN A 658 -49.61 -17.88 122.77
C ASN A 658 -48.95 -16.93 123.79
N ASP A 659 -49.77 -16.25 124.60
CA ASP A 659 -49.30 -15.44 125.74
C ASP A 659 -48.60 -16.34 126.79
N PHE A 660 -47.53 -15.85 127.42
CA PHE A 660 -46.68 -16.58 128.37
C PHE A 660 -46.63 -15.89 129.74
N THR A 661 -47.14 -16.55 130.78
CA THR A 661 -47.23 -16.04 132.16
C THR A 661 -45.93 -16.31 132.93
N ILE A 662 -45.26 -15.24 133.36
CA ILE A 662 -43.95 -15.34 134.01
C ILE A 662 -44.10 -15.88 135.43
N GLY A 663 -43.29 -16.89 135.75
CA GLY A 663 -43.29 -17.55 137.06
C GLY A 663 -44.31 -18.69 137.18
N THR A 664 -45.20 -18.86 136.19
CA THR A 664 -46.21 -19.92 136.16
C THR A 664 -46.02 -20.87 134.98
N ASP A 665 -45.90 -20.35 133.77
CA ASP A 665 -45.87 -21.17 132.57
C ASP A 665 -44.51 -21.83 132.37
N LYS A 666 -44.52 -23.13 132.02
CA LYS A 666 -43.31 -23.93 131.79
C LYS A 666 -42.93 -24.06 130.33
N PHE A 667 -43.82 -23.70 129.42
CA PHE A 667 -43.62 -23.83 127.98
C PHE A 667 -44.06 -22.54 127.26
N ILE A 668 -43.31 -22.12 126.26
CA ILE A 668 -43.83 -21.22 125.22
C ILE A 668 -44.53 -22.12 124.21
N THR A 669 -45.81 -21.86 123.96
CA THR A 669 -46.64 -22.66 123.03
C THR A 669 -47.24 -21.78 121.96
N GLY A 670 -47.83 -22.40 120.93
CA GLY A 670 -48.58 -21.72 119.89
C GLY A 670 -48.88 -22.64 118.71
N SER A 671 -49.37 -22.08 117.62
CA SER A 671 -49.75 -22.82 116.41
C SER A 671 -48.92 -22.41 115.19
N TYR A 672 -48.87 -23.28 114.18
CA TYR A 672 -48.26 -23.03 112.88
C TYR A 672 -49.08 -23.62 111.72
N THR A 673 -48.92 -23.03 110.53
CA THR A 673 -49.54 -23.53 109.29
C THR A 673 -48.52 -23.49 108.14
N GLY A 674 -48.78 -24.29 107.09
CA GLY A 674 -47.89 -24.38 105.92
C GLY A 674 -46.72 -25.35 106.14
N ASP A 675 -45.66 -25.18 105.36
CA ASP A 675 -44.50 -26.06 105.22
C ASP A 675 -43.49 -25.97 106.38
N VAL A 676 -43.94 -25.51 107.56
CA VAL A 676 -43.09 -25.38 108.75
C VAL A 676 -42.66 -26.78 109.21
N ALA A 677 -41.37 -27.04 109.13
CA ALA A 677 -40.77 -28.30 109.56
C ALA A 677 -40.01 -28.14 110.90
N LYS A 678 -39.57 -26.92 111.23
CA LYS A 678 -38.79 -26.63 112.43
C LYS A 678 -39.24 -25.30 113.04
N VAL A 679 -39.29 -25.24 114.38
CA VAL A 679 -39.53 -24.00 115.13
C VAL A 679 -38.38 -23.79 116.13
N SER A 680 -37.90 -22.56 116.22
CA SER A 680 -36.89 -22.13 117.18
C SER A 680 -37.40 -20.95 118.02
N ILE A 681 -36.82 -20.75 119.19
CA ILE A 681 -37.05 -19.58 120.04
C ILE A 681 -35.80 -18.70 120.00
N VAL A 682 -35.94 -17.41 119.70
CA VAL A 682 -34.83 -16.46 119.63
C VAL A 682 -34.98 -15.41 120.73
N ARG A 683 -33.92 -15.19 121.51
CA ARG A 683 -33.83 -14.11 122.49
C ARG A 683 -32.54 -13.33 122.23
N GLY A 684 -32.65 -12.08 121.77
CA GLY A 684 -31.49 -11.32 121.34
C GLY A 684 -30.78 -12.02 120.16
N PHE A 685 -29.49 -12.36 120.35
CA PHE A 685 -28.69 -13.11 119.36
C PHE A 685 -28.72 -14.64 119.58
N ASP A 686 -29.28 -15.11 120.70
CA ASP A 686 -29.30 -16.53 121.01
C ASP A 686 -30.51 -17.20 120.36
N GLU A 687 -30.25 -18.23 119.55
CA GLU A 687 -31.29 -19.12 119.02
C GLU A 687 -31.32 -20.43 119.81
N TYR A 688 -32.49 -20.74 120.35
CA TYR A 688 -32.76 -21.97 121.06
C TYR A 688 -33.60 -22.90 120.19
N THR A 689 -33.02 -24.03 119.83
CA THR A 689 -33.67 -25.11 119.08
C THR A 689 -34.23 -26.17 120.04
N GLY A 690 -35.12 -27.03 119.56
CA GLY A 690 -35.73 -28.09 120.37
C GLY A 690 -37.20 -27.86 120.73
N ALA A 691 -37.90 -26.99 120.01
CA ALA A 691 -39.36 -26.96 120.07
C ALA A 691 -39.90 -28.28 119.51
N THR A 692 -40.89 -28.86 120.19
CA THR A 692 -41.70 -29.94 119.62
C THR A 692 -42.67 -29.30 118.64
N VAL A 693 -42.69 -29.78 117.40
CA VAL A 693 -43.51 -29.25 116.30
C VAL A 693 -44.33 -30.41 115.77
N LYS A 694 -45.63 -30.45 116.08
CA LYS A 694 -46.50 -31.57 115.71
C LYS A 694 -47.95 -31.10 115.62
N ASN A 695 -48.68 -31.63 114.63
CA ASN A 695 -50.12 -31.40 114.46
C ASN A 695 -50.52 -29.92 114.36
N GLY A 696 -49.69 -29.07 113.78
CA GLY A 696 -49.97 -27.64 113.66
C GLY A 696 -49.76 -26.84 114.96
N GLU A 697 -49.20 -27.46 116.00
CA GLU A 697 -48.84 -26.81 117.25
C GLU A 697 -47.35 -26.92 117.53
N PHE A 698 -46.81 -25.94 118.23
CA PHE A 698 -45.46 -26.01 118.77
C PHE A 698 -45.45 -25.80 120.27
N SER A 699 -44.49 -26.44 120.93
CA SER A 699 -44.20 -26.22 122.34
C SER A 699 -42.70 -26.23 122.59
N PHE A 700 -42.20 -25.23 123.31
CA PHE A 700 -40.81 -25.11 123.69
C PHE A 700 -40.68 -25.02 125.21
N TYR A 701 -39.93 -25.93 125.82
CA TYR A 701 -39.76 -26.00 127.28
C TYR A 701 -38.82 -24.91 127.79
N THR A 702 -39.27 -24.11 128.75
CA THR A 702 -38.58 -22.89 129.21
C THR A 702 -37.95 -22.98 130.61
N VAL A 703 -38.23 -24.06 131.34
CA VAL A 703 -37.70 -24.23 132.70
C VAL A 703 -36.17 -24.28 132.67
N GLY A 704 -35.53 -23.51 133.55
CA GLY A 704 -34.07 -23.33 133.59
C GLY A 704 -33.51 -22.24 132.66
N LYS A 705 -34.35 -21.58 131.84
CA LYS A 705 -33.95 -20.48 130.92
C LYS A 705 -34.12 -19.07 131.50
N ALA A 706 -34.49 -18.98 132.79
CA ALA A 706 -34.62 -17.76 133.59
C ALA A 706 -35.29 -16.58 132.84
N ILE A 707 -36.48 -16.82 132.27
CA ILE A 707 -37.23 -15.80 131.50
C ILE A 707 -37.61 -14.63 132.41
N LYS A 708 -37.22 -13.41 132.03
CA LYS A 708 -37.53 -12.17 132.77
C LYS A 708 -38.59 -11.36 132.04
N LYS A 709 -39.32 -10.53 132.78
CA LYS A 709 -40.35 -9.62 132.22
C LYS A 709 -39.81 -8.59 131.23
N THR A 710 -38.49 -8.40 131.20
CA THR A 710 -37.78 -7.50 130.29
C THR A 710 -37.25 -8.21 129.04
N ASP A 711 -37.34 -9.54 128.95
CA ASP A 711 -36.83 -10.28 127.79
C ASP A 711 -37.75 -10.07 126.57
N GLN A 712 -37.16 -9.97 125.37
CA GLN A 712 -37.89 -10.07 124.10
C GLN A 712 -37.62 -11.43 123.49
N ILE A 713 -38.69 -12.23 123.34
CA ILE A 713 -38.59 -13.60 122.84
C ILE A 713 -39.39 -13.74 121.56
N TYR A 714 -38.74 -14.15 120.48
CA TYR A 714 -39.37 -14.46 119.21
C TYR A 714 -39.48 -15.96 119.01
N VAL A 715 -40.56 -16.40 118.36
CA VAL A 715 -40.70 -17.74 117.81
C VAL A 715 -40.50 -17.65 116.30
N VAL A 716 -39.64 -18.51 115.75
CA VAL A 716 -39.26 -18.51 114.34
C VAL A 716 -39.55 -19.87 113.74
N ALA A 717 -40.31 -19.90 112.64
CA ALA A 717 -40.61 -21.08 111.87
C ALA A 717 -39.72 -21.18 110.63
N TYR A 718 -39.23 -22.38 110.35
CA TYR A 718 -38.41 -22.71 109.19
C TYR A 718 -39.00 -23.87 108.40
N ASP A 719 -38.76 -23.88 107.09
CA ASP A 719 -39.06 -25.04 106.24
C ASP A 719 -38.05 -26.18 106.45
N LYS A 720 -38.26 -27.30 105.75
CA LYS A 720 -37.37 -28.48 105.80
C LYS A 720 -35.92 -28.20 105.35
N ASN A 721 -35.69 -27.14 104.57
CA ASN A 721 -34.40 -26.74 104.04
C ASN A 721 -33.74 -25.63 104.88
N GLY A 722 -34.38 -25.20 105.98
CA GLY A 722 -33.86 -24.17 106.89
C GLY A 722 -34.17 -22.72 106.47
N LYS A 723 -35.05 -22.50 105.47
CA LYS A 723 -35.50 -21.14 105.11
C LYS A 723 -36.47 -20.63 106.18
N GLU A 724 -36.24 -19.43 106.69
CA GLU A 724 -37.18 -18.75 107.60
C GLU A 724 -38.50 -18.47 106.87
N LEU A 725 -39.59 -19.00 107.40
CA LEU A 725 -40.94 -18.84 106.86
C LEU A 725 -41.73 -17.74 107.59
N SER A 726 -41.54 -17.61 108.90
CA SER A 726 -42.29 -16.67 109.75
C SER A 726 -41.60 -16.45 111.10
N ARG A 727 -41.71 -15.25 111.67
CA ARG A 727 -41.16 -14.88 113.00
C ARG A 727 -42.14 -14.00 113.76
N GLU A 728 -42.41 -14.31 115.02
CA GLU A 728 -43.38 -13.58 115.85
C GLU A 728 -42.94 -13.43 117.30
N LEU A 729 -43.32 -12.34 117.97
CA LEU A 729 -42.96 -12.04 119.37
C LEU A 729 -43.92 -12.70 120.37
N VAL A 730 -43.39 -13.24 121.47
CA VAL A 730 -44.16 -13.79 122.60
C VAL A 730 -44.53 -12.67 123.59
N LYS A 731 -45.78 -12.65 124.07
CA LYS A 731 -46.32 -11.65 125.00
C LYS A 731 -46.33 -12.15 126.46
N PHE A 732 -46.03 -11.30 127.46
CA PHE A 732 -45.86 -11.69 128.89
C PHE A 732 -46.92 -11.16 129.89
N VAL A 733 -47.17 -11.88 131.01
CA VAL A 733 -48.13 -11.54 132.12
C VAL A 733 -47.51 -11.76 133.56
N VAL A 734 -47.80 -10.92 134.61
CA VAL A 734 -47.16 -10.89 135.99
C VAL A 734 -48.17 -10.62 137.19
N VAL A 735 -47.89 -11.00 138.48
CA VAL A 735 -48.77 -10.93 139.72
C VAL A 735 -48.13 -10.22 140.98
N THR A 736 -48.87 -9.51 141.89
CA THR A 736 -48.41 -8.69 143.12
C THR A 736 -49.04 -9.04 144.51
N GLU A 737 -48.36 -8.80 145.68
CA GLU A 737 -48.76 -9.14 147.10
C GLU A 737 -48.22 -8.22 148.27
N GLY A 738 -48.88 -8.11 149.46
CA GLY A 738 -48.34 -7.44 150.69
C GLY A 738 -49.20 -7.48 151.99
N LYS A 739 -48.64 -7.11 153.18
CA LYS A 739 -49.27 -7.25 154.54
C LYS A 739 -49.00 -6.07 155.51
N ILE A 740 -49.87 -5.84 156.52
CA ILE A 740 -49.72 -4.80 157.57
C ILE A 740 -49.89 -5.30 159.02
N THR A 741 -49.25 -4.62 159.99
CA THR A 741 -49.32 -4.90 161.44
C THR A 741 -49.43 -3.61 162.28
N PRO A 742 -50.62 -3.23 162.80
CA PRO A 742 -50.80 -2.06 163.66
C PRO A 742 -50.33 -2.26 165.13
N VAL A 743 -49.87 -1.19 165.79
CA VAL A 743 -49.49 -1.12 167.22
C VAL A 743 -50.70 -0.73 168.08
N GLU A 744 -50.82 -1.27 169.30
CA GLU A 744 -51.92 -0.96 170.24
C GLU A 744 -51.92 0.52 170.69
N MET A 745 -53.11 1.09 170.92
CA MET A 745 -53.33 2.51 171.25
C MET A 745 -53.92 2.68 172.67
N THR A 746 -53.42 3.59 173.51
CA THR A 746 -53.87 3.83 174.90
C THR A 746 -54.72 5.10 174.99
N ILE A 747 -55.91 5.03 175.63
CA ILE A 747 -56.83 6.19 175.75
C ILE A 747 -57.40 6.32 177.17
N PRO A 748 -57.34 7.51 177.81
CA PRO A 748 -56.73 8.75 177.32
C PRO A 748 -55.18 8.68 177.27
N GLY A 749 -54.54 9.17 176.20
CA GLY A 749 -53.07 9.21 176.07
C GLY A 749 -52.50 9.40 174.65
N ASP A 750 -52.87 8.53 173.70
CA ASP A 750 -52.25 8.48 172.36
C ASP A 750 -53.02 9.27 171.28
N ASN A 751 -52.29 9.85 170.31
CA ASN A 751 -52.83 10.74 169.27
C ASN A 751 -52.62 10.25 167.82
N ASN A 752 -51.97 9.09 167.61
CA ASN A 752 -51.70 8.51 166.30
C ASN A 752 -51.90 7.00 166.32
N ILE A 753 -52.36 6.46 165.19
CA ILE A 753 -52.32 5.04 164.87
C ILE A 753 -51.02 4.76 164.11
N THR A 754 -50.23 3.81 164.57
CA THR A 754 -48.93 3.45 163.96
C THR A 754 -48.83 1.95 163.73
N GLY A 755 -47.95 1.52 162.81
CA GLY A 755 -47.67 0.10 162.55
C GLY A 755 -46.56 -0.13 161.52
N THR A 756 -46.37 -1.38 161.12
CA THR A 756 -45.40 -1.82 160.09
C THR A 756 -46.07 -2.51 158.90
N TYR A 757 -45.38 -2.61 157.76
CA TYR A 757 -45.85 -3.30 156.56
C TYR A 757 -44.74 -4.04 155.79
N THR A 758 -45.11 -5.05 154.99
CA THR A 758 -44.23 -5.79 154.06
C THR A 758 -44.90 -6.02 152.70
N GLY A 759 -44.09 -6.37 151.70
CA GLY A 759 -44.54 -6.56 150.32
C GLY A 759 -44.84 -5.24 149.60
N ASP A 760 -45.65 -5.31 148.56
CA ASP A 760 -45.89 -4.22 147.59
C ASP A 760 -46.84 -3.12 148.13
N VAL A 761 -47.05 -3.02 149.45
CA VAL A 761 -47.94 -2.02 150.05
C VAL A 761 -47.38 -0.62 149.84
N SER A 762 -48.19 0.24 149.22
CA SER A 762 -47.84 1.63 148.92
C SER A 762 -48.79 2.66 149.55
N ARG A 763 -49.99 2.23 149.98
CA ARG A 763 -51.03 3.11 150.54
C ARG A 763 -51.81 2.43 151.67
N ILE A 764 -52.18 3.21 152.70
CA ILE A 764 -53.13 2.79 153.74
C ILE A 764 -54.35 3.71 153.86
N GLU A 765 -55.45 3.19 154.41
CA GLU A 765 -56.68 3.93 154.73
C GLU A 765 -57.23 3.48 156.09
N VAL A 766 -57.78 4.40 156.90
CA VAL A 766 -58.18 4.12 158.30
C VAL A 766 -59.64 4.52 158.58
N SER A 767 -60.39 3.67 159.29
CA SER A 767 -61.75 3.93 159.78
C SER A 767 -61.83 3.75 161.31
N VAL A 768 -62.74 4.46 161.97
CA VAL A 768 -63.06 4.33 163.40
C VAL A 768 -64.58 4.16 163.57
N ASN A 769 -65.01 3.20 164.39
CA ASN A 769 -66.41 2.82 164.64
C ASN A 769 -67.24 2.60 163.37
N ASP A 770 -66.65 1.89 162.40
CA ASP A 770 -67.28 1.54 161.12
C ASP A 770 -67.71 2.76 160.26
N GLY A 771 -67.13 3.95 160.50
CA GLY A 771 -67.29 5.13 159.65
C GLY A 771 -66.53 5.03 158.32
N GLU A 772 -66.58 6.08 157.50
CA GLU A 772 -65.83 6.14 156.24
C GLU A 772 -64.32 5.96 156.43
N PHE A 773 -63.70 5.17 155.55
CA PHE A 773 -62.25 5.02 155.51
C PHE A 773 -61.62 6.31 155.00
N LYS A 774 -60.80 6.92 155.86
CA LYS A 774 -60.07 8.14 155.54
C LYS A 774 -58.74 7.78 154.90
N LYS A 775 -58.51 8.34 153.72
CA LYS A 775 -57.23 8.31 153.02
C LYS A 775 -56.29 9.31 153.68
N GLY A 776 -55.06 8.90 153.93
CA GLY A 776 -54.05 9.75 154.57
C GLY A 776 -53.01 8.93 155.33
N GLY A 777 -52.14 9.63 156.04
CA GLY A 777 -51.00 9.01 156.72
C GLY A 777 -49.81 8.79 155.78
N THR A 778 -48.73 8.25 156.32
CA THR A 778 -47.48 8.00 155.61
C THR A 778 -47.24 6.49 155.56
N VAL A 779 -46.92 5.95 154.37
CA VAL A 779 -46.47 4.56 154.15
C VAL A 779 -45.09 4.62 153.53
N ALA A 780 -44.06 4.48 154.36
CA ALA A 780 -42.68 4.55 153.90
C ALA A 780 -41.78 3.76 154.84
N ASN A 781 -40.66 3.26 154.30
CA ASN A 781 -39.61 2.62 155.07
C ASN A 781 -40.12 1.46 155.96
N GLY A 782 -41.08 0.68 155.46
CA GLY A 782 -41.65 -0.47 156.18
C GLY A 782 -42.57 -0.11 157.35
N THR A 783 -42.92 1.17 157.53
CA THR A 783 -43.79 1.66 158.61
C THR A 783 -44.99 2.43 158.06
N PHE A 784 -46.07 2.48 158.84
CA PHE A 784 -47.18 3.39 158.58
C PHE A 784 -47.58 4.19 159.82
N LYS A 785 -48.04 5.42 159.59
CA LYS A 785 -48.53 6.33 160.63
C LYS A 785 -49.74 7.12 160.14
N PHE A 786 -50.78 7.19 160.96
CA PHE A 786 -52.03 7.92 160.69
C PHE A 786 -52.44 8.75 161.91
N TYR A 787 -52.67 10.05 161.74
CA TYR A 787 -53.04 10.94 162.84
C TYR A 787 -54.51 10.72 163.25
N SER A 788 -54.77 10.42 164.53
CA SER A 788 -56.08 9.96 165.03
C SER A 788 -56.63 10.76 166.21
N TYR A 789 -55.98 11.86 166.59
CA TYR A 789 -56.42 12.72 167.69
C TYR A 789 -57.85 13.23 167.48
N GLY A 790 -58.69 13.08 168.51
CA GLY A 790 -60.10 13.44 168.47
C GLY A 790 -61.00 12.49 167.66
N LEU A 791 -60.43 11.51 166.93
CA LEU A 791 -61.18 10.47 166.21
C LEU A 791 -61.41 9.23 167.08
N VAL A 792 -60.45 8.87 167.91
CA VAL A 792 -60.51 7.73 168.85
C VAL A 792 -60.50 8.30 170.26
N THR A 793 -61.60 8.18 170.98
CA THR A 793 -61.84 8.87 172.26
C THR A 793 -62.25 7.94 173.40
N LYS A 794 -62.64 6.69 173.10
CA LYS A 794 -63.09 5.70 174.08
C LYS A 794 -62.43 4.35 173.84
N ALA A 795 -62.25 3.56 174.90
CA ALA A 795 -61.69 2.19 174.80
C ALA A 795 -62.50 1.27 173.87
N THR A 796 -63.80 1.55 173.74
CA THR A 796 -64.71 0.77 172.91
C THR A 796 -64.65 1.15 171.44
N ASP A 797 -63.89 2.19 171.07
CA ASP A 797 -63.81 2.62 169.68
C ASP A 797 -63.10 1.55 168.83
N LYS A 798 -63.70 1.13 167.71
CA LYS A 798 -63.14 0.11 166.81
C LYS A 798 -62.38 0.78 165.68
N VAL A 799 -61.07 0.53 165.58
CA VAL A 799 -60.23 1.15 164.54
C VAL A 799 -59.75 0.11 163.53
N VAL A 800 -59.95 0.34 162.22
CA VAL A 800 -59.56 -0.56 161.12
C VAL A 800 -58.62 0.16 160.14
N VAL A 801 -57.55 -0.52 159.70
CA VAL A 801 -56.58 -0.07 158.69
C VAL A 801 -56.59 -1.03 157.49
N LYS A 802 -56.66 -0.52 156.26
CA LYS A 802 -56.53 -1.27 154.99
C LYS A 802 -55.24 -0.88 154.25
N ALA A 803 -54.66 -1.79 153.47
CA ALA A 803 -53.43 -1.61 152.71
C ALA A 803 -53.56 -2.02 151.24
N TYR A 804 -52.95 -1.25 150.32
CA TYR A 804 -53.07 -1.41 148.86
C TYR A 804 -51.72 -1.33 148.12
N ASP A 805 -51.60 -1.98 146.97
CA ASP A 805 -50.45 -1.83 146.05
C ASP A 805 -50.51 -0.54 145.22
N SER A 806 -49.46 -0.27 144.43
CA SER A 806 -49.37 0.95 143.60
C SER A 806 -50.41 1.01 142.47
N ALA A 807 -50.96 -0.14 142.06
CA ALA A 807 -52.05 -0.23 141.09
C ALA A 807 -53.44 -0.14 141.75
N GLY A 808 -53.52 -0.03 143.09
CA GLY A 808 -54.76 0.10 143.84
C GLY A 808 -55.43 -1.23 144.19
N LYS A 809 -54.76 -2.37 143.99
CA LYS A 809 -55.26 -3.67 144.46
C LYS A 809 -55.16 -3.73 145.98
N LEU A 810 -56.24 -4.14 146.65
CA LEU A 810 -56.25 -4.36 148.09
C LEU A 810 -55.34 -5.55 148.43
N LEU A 811 -54.39 -5.33 149.34
CA LEU A 811 -53.40 -6.32 149.75
C LEU A 811 -53.69 -6.90 151.14
N ASP A 812 -54.09 -6.08 152.14
CA ASP A 812 -54.35 -6.55 153.51
C ASP A 812 -55.28 -5.60 154.31
N THR A 813 -55.85 -6.06 155.44
CA THR A 813 -56.74 -5.30 156.34
C THR A 813 -56.61 -5.77 157.79
N LYS A 814 -56.48 -4.85 158.76
CA LYS A 814 -56.27 -5.13 160.21
C LYS A 814 -56.97 -4.15 161.14
N THR A 815 -57.29 -4.55 162.36
CA THR A 815 -57.81 -3.70 163.43
C THR A 815 -56.74 -3.30 164.45
N VAL A 816 -56.89 -2.10 165.04
CA VAL A 816 -56.02 -1.59 166.13
C VAL A 816 -56.69 -1.87 167.49
N LYS A 817 -55.95 -2.44 168.43
CA LYS A 817 -56.46 -2.69 169.81
C LYS A 817 -56.29 -1.45 170.70
N ILE A 818 -57.29 -1.17 171.55
CA ILE A 818 -57.29 -0.02 172.48
C ILE A 818 -57.30 -0.49 173.95
N LYS A 819 -56.54 0.18 174.85
CA LYS A 819 -56.35 -0.20 176.27
C LYS A 819 -56.82 0.88 177.29
N THR A 820 -57.49 0.46 178.39
CA THR A 820 -57.98 1.26 179.57
C THR A 820 -57.82 0.54 180.95
N THR A 821 -57.87 1.24 182.10
CA THR A 821 -57.83 0.68 183.49
C THR A 821 -59.19 0.11 184.01
N ILE A 822 -59.21 -0.99 184.81
CA ILE A 822 -60.33 -1.97 184.97
C ILE A 822 -61.14 -1.89 186.31
N PRO A 823 -62.49 -2.14 186.34
CA PRO A 823 -63.34 -2.28 187.55
C PRO A 823 -63.61 -3.74 188.06
N THR A 824 -63.92 -3.90 189.37
CA THR A 824 -64.17 -5.15 190.16
C THR A 824 -65.58 -5.80 190.00
N ALA A 825 -65.70 -7.13 190.18
CA ALA A 825 -66.93 -7.95 190.02
C ALA A 825 -66.99 -9.21 190.93
N GLY A 826 -68.18 -9.71 191.30
CA GLY A 826 -68.37 -10.96 192.08
C GLY A 826 -69.83 -11.45 192.16
N THR A 827 -70.07 -12.71 192.56
CA THR A 827 -71.41 -13.34 192.60
C THR A 827 -71.64 -14.19 193.86
N VAL A 828 -72.89 -14.50 194.20
CA VAL A 828 -73.27 -15.38 195.33
C VAL A 828 -74.32 -16.43 194.97
N THR A 829 -74.14 -17.64 195.50
CA THR A 829 -75.05 -18.77 195.38
C THR A 829 -75.35 -19.33 196.76
N VAL A 830 -76.59 -19.72 197.00
CA VAL A 830 -77.08 -20.13 198.33
C VAL A 830 -77.95 -21.37 198.19
N ALA A 831 -77.88 -22.26 199.17
CA ALA A 831 -78.79 -23.41 199.25
C ALA A 831 -80.14 -23.02 199.88
N ASP A 832 -81.17 -23.83 199.66
CA ASP A 832 -82.46 -23.68 200.31
C ASP A 832 -82.32 -23.78 201.83
N TYR A 833 -83.09 -22.97 202.55
CA TYR A 833 -83.02 -22.86 204.01
C TYR A 833 -84.17 -23.63 204.66
N THR A 834 -83.85 -24.67 205.43
CA THR A 834 -84.84 -25.39 206.24
C THR A 834 -85.14 -24.63 207.54
N LEU A 835 -86.43 -24.37 207.79
CA LEU A 835 -86.88 -23.58 208.92
C LEU A 835 -86.42 -24.18 210.27
N GLY A 836 -85.83 -23.33 211.12
CA GLY A 836 -85.34 -23.71 212.45
C GLY A 836 -83.87 -24.16 212.50
N THR A 837 -83.15 -24.17 211.37
CA THR A 837 -81.69 -24.39 211.36
C THR A 837 -80.92 -23.11 211.66
N SER A 838 -79.70 -23.22 212.20
CA SER A 838 -79.03 -22.05 212.76
C SER A 838 -78.47 -21.05 211.75
N ASN A 839 -78.24 -21.45 210.50
CA ASN A 839 -77.49 -20.65 209.53
C ASN A 839 -77.97 -20.85 208.10
N ILE A 840 -77.85 -19.79 207.29
CA ILE A 840 -77.82 -19.85 205.84
C ILE A 840 -76.37 -20.07 205.41
N THR A 841 -76.14 -21.00 204.48
CA THR A 841 -74.81 -21.26 203.92
C THR A 841 -74.83 -21.20 202.41
N GLY A 842 -73.74 -20.75 201.82
CA GLY A 842 -73.59 -20.66 200.37
C GLY A 842 -72.14 -20.48 199.96
N VAL A 843 -71.94 -20.20 198.68
CA VAL A 843 -70.63 -19.94 198.07
C VAL A 843 -70.66 -18.61 197.33
N PHE A 844 -69.50 -17.98 197.19
CA PHE A 844 -69.32 -16.74 196.44
C PHE A 844 -68.12 -16.86 195.51
N THR A 845 -68.13 -16.07 194.44
CA THR A 845 -66.99 -15.93 193.53
C THR A 845 -66.68 -14.46 193.28
N GLY A 846 -65.46 -14.18 192.83
CA GLY A 846 -65.00 -12.83 192.57
C GLY A 846 -64.80 -12.00 193.84
N ASP A 847 -64.92 -10.69 193.70
CA ASP A 847 -64.41 -9.70 194.66
C ASP A 847 -65.29 -9.47 195.89
N VAL A 848 -66.18 -10.41 196.24
CA VAL A 848 -67.10 -10.28 197.37
C VAL A 848 -66.35 -10.20 198.70
N LYS A 849 -66.64 -9.17 199.49
CA LYS A 849 -66.04 -8.90 200.81
C LYS A 849 -67.05 -8.68 201.93
N SER A 850 -68.34 -8.50 201.62
CA SER A 850 -69.38 -8.44 202.66
C SER A 850 -70.73 -8.96 202.15
N LEU A 851 -71.57 -9.44 203.07
CA LEU A 851 -72.90 -10.00 202.80
C LEU A 851 -73.98 -9.35 203.67
N LYS A 852 -75.21 -9.28 203.15
CA LYS A 852 -76.41 -8.87 203.88
C LYS A 852 -77.56 -9.80 203.57
N VAL A 853 -78.27 -10.29 204.59
CA VAL A 853 -79.49 -11.10 204.45
C VAL A 853 -80.72 -10.26 204.78
N THR A 854 -81.73 -10.27 203.93
CA THR A 854 -83.02 -9.57 204.13
C THR A 854 -84.11 -10.60 204.35
N VAL A 855 -84.91 -10.44 205.40
CA VAL A 855 -86.10 -11.27 205.70
C VAL A 855 -87.31 -10.34 205.78
N GLY A 856 -88.27 -10.49 204.85
CA GLY A 856 -89.34 -9.51 204.65
C GLY A 856 -88.76 -8.12 204.37
N THR A 857 -88.93 -7.18 205.30
CA THR A 857 -88.37 -5.81 205.21
C THR A 857 -87.13 -5.60 206.08
N THR A 858 -86.72 -6.59 206.88
CA THR A 858 -85.66 -6.44 207.86
C THR A 858 -84.33 -6.92 207.30
N VAL A 859 -83.32 -6.04 207.29
CA VAL A 859 -81.97 -6.34 206.80
C VAL A 859 -81.05 -6.68 207.97
N TYR A 860 -80.40 -7.82 207.87
CA TYR A 860 -79.35 -8.28 208.78
C TYR A 860 -78.01 -8.19 208.06
N SER A 861 -77.05 -7.53 208.71
CA SER A 861 -75.66 -7.46 208.24
C SER A 861 -74.78 -8.39 209.08
N GLY A 862 -73.82 -9.05 208.45
CA GLY A 862 -72.92 -9.98 209.13
C GLY A 862 -72.56 -11.18 208.25
N GLY A 863 -72.41 -12.33 208.90
CA GLY A 863 -71.96 -13.55 208.28
C GLY A 863 -70.44 -13.63 208.18
N THR A 864 -69.93 -14.86 208.25
CA THR A 864 -68.52 -15.16 208.06
C THR A 864 -68.30 -15.52 206.60
N ILE A 865 -67.39 -14.79 205.94
CA ILE A 865 -66.90 -15.10 204.60
C ILE A 865 -65.58 -15.84 204.77
N ASN A 866 -65.51 -17.06 204.26
CA ASN A 866 -64.33 -17.91 204.39
C ASN A 866 -63.42 -17.74 203.17
N GLY A 867 -62.12 -17.95 203.37
CA GLY A 867 -61.12 -17.86 202.30
C GLY A 867 -61.24 -18.95 201.24
N ASP A 868 -62.05 -19.98 201.49
CA ASP A 868 -62.33 -21.08 200.56
C ASP A 868 -63.50 -20.79 199.58
N GLY A 869 -64.04 -19.56 199.60
CA GLY A 869 -65.16 -19.17 198.74
C GLY A 869 -66.54 -19.56 199.29
N THR A 870 -66.62 -20.06 200.53
CA THR A 870 -67.90 -20.30 201.21
C THR A 870 -68.28 -19.15 202.13
N PHE A 871 -69.57 -19.05 202.48
CA PHE A 871 -70.04 -18.16 203.53
C PHE A 871 -71.07 -18.82 204.43
N LYS A 872 -71.17 -18.32 205.65
CA LYS A 872 -72.16 -18.73 206.64
C LYS A 872 -72.77 -17.51 207.32
N PHE A 873 -74.10 -17.44 207.36
CA PHE A 873 -74.84 -16.32 207.92
C PHE A 873 -75.83 -16.81 208.98
N TYR A 874 -75.61 -16.43 210.24
CA TYR A 874 -76.42 -16.90 211.37
C TYR A 874 -77.82 -16.25 211.38
N ILE A 875 -78.86 -17.09 211.36
CA ILE A 875 -80.25 -16.65 211.14
C ILE A 875 -81.28 -17.34 212.07
N LEU A 876 -80.84 -18.17 213.02
CA LEU A 876 -81.73 -18.90 213.93
C LEU A 876 -82.73 -17.96 214.62
N GLY A 877 -84.02 -18.31 214.57
CA GLY A 877 -85.10 -17.54 215.20
C GLY A 877 -85.48 -16.24 214.49
N LYS A 878 -84.86 -15.91 213.34
CA LYS A 878 -85.16 -14.68 212.58
C LYS A 878 -86.07 -14.88 211.37
N ILE A 879 -86.27 -16.12 210.94
CA ILE A 879 -87.24 -16.52 209.91
C ILE A 879 -88.33 -17.29 210.66
N ALA A 880 -89.57 -16.80 210.59
CA ALA A 880 -90.67 -17.27 211.43
C ALA A 880 -91.57 -18.27 210.70
N PHE A 881 -91.85 -18.02 209.42
CA PHE A 881 -92.73 -18.83 208.60
C PHE A 881 -92.08 -19.21 207.28
N VAL A 882 -92.48 -20.35 206.72
CA VAL A 882 -92.03 -20.78 205.38
C VAL A 882 -92.47 -19.85 204.26
N THR A 883 -93.48 -19.00 204.51
CA THR A 883 -93.95 -17.97 203.58
C THR A 883 -93.10 -16.68 203.63
N ASP A 884 -92.12 -16.58 204.54
CA ASP A 884 -91.26 -15.40 204.63
C ASP A 884 -90.34 -15.31 203.42
N THR A 885 -90.29 -14.15 202.77
CA THR A 885 -89.35 -13.91 201.66
C THR A 885 -87.97 -13.60 202.22
N VAL A 886 -86.95 -14.37 201.80
CA VAL A 886 -85.57 -14.21 202.27
C VAL A 886 -84.63 -14.00 201.08
N SER A 887 -83.67 -13.08 201.18
CA SER A 887 -82.64 -12.89 200.15
C SER A 887 -81.27 -12.53 200.76
N ILE A 888 -80.19 -12.77 200.01
CA ILE A 888 -78.84 -12.35 200.35
C ILE A 888 -78.24 -11.46 199.26
N ALA A 889 -77.42 -10.48 199.62
CA ALA A 889 -76.73 -9.59 198.70
C ALA A 889 -75.23 -9.48 199.02
N ALA A 890 -74.40 -9.33 197.99
CA ALA A 890 -72.94 -9.36 198.01
C ALA A 890 -72.32 -8.06 197.49
N TYR A 891 -71.23 -7.63 198.14
CA TYR A 891 -70.57 -6.35 197.87
C TYR A 891 -69.04 -6.48 197.89
N ASP A 892 -68.31 -5.65 197.13
CA ASP A 892 -66.83 -5.61 197.17
C ASP A 892 -66.27 -4.85 198.38
N LYS A 893 -64.93 -4.76 198.49
CA LYS A 893 -64.25 -4.07 199.61
C LYS A 893 -64.64 -2.59 199.74
N THR A 894 -65.07 -1.96 198.64
CA THR A 894 -65.45 -0.54 198.60
C THR A 894 -66.95 -0.34 198.83
N GLY A 895 -67.71 -1.43 199.06
CA GLY A 895 -69.15 -1.42 199.24
C GLY A 895 -69.94 -1.38 197.94
N LYS A 896 -69.30 -1.58 196.78
CA LYS A 896 -69.98 -1.66 195.48
C LYS A 896 -70.82 -2.92 195.44
N PHE A 897 -72.10 -2.77 195.09
CA PHE A 897 -73.00 -3.89 194.88
C PHE A 897 -72.47 -4.79 193.75
N LEU A 898 -72.38 -6.08 194.03
CA LEU A 898 -71.87 -7.07 193.08
C LEU A 898 -72.98 -8.01 192.59
N ASP A 899 -73.78 -8.59 193.51
CA ASP A 899 -74.80 -9.58 193.18
C ASP A 899 -75.83 -9.79 194.33
N SER A 900 -76.99 -10.40 194.05
CA SER A 900 -77.99 -10.79 195.06
C SER A 900 -78.82 -12.01 194.65
N LYS A 901 -79.24 -12.82 195.63
CA LYS A 901 -80.06 -14.03 195.45
C LYS A 901 -81.19 -14.13 196.45
N VAL A 902 -82.37 -14.55 195.99
CA VAL A 902 -83.49 -14.96 196.85
C VAL A 902 -83.23 -16.40 197.33
N ILE A 903 -83.64 -16.70 198.56
CA ILE A 903 -83.46 -17.99 199.23
C ILE A 903 -84.83 -18.62 199.45
N THR A 904 -85.03 -19.84 198.98
CA THR A 904 -86.24 -20.63 199.23
C THR A 904 -86.25 -21.11 200.68
N VAL A 905 -87.37 -20.93 201.39
CA VAL A 905 -87.54 -21.44 202.76
C VAL A 905 -88.40 -22.70 202.72
N LEU A 906 -87.87 -23.81 203.26
CA LEU A 906 -88.53 -25.11 203.29
C LEU A 906 -89.06 -25.40 204.71
N PRO A 907 -90.22 -26.09 204.86
CA PRO A 907 -90.74 -26.52 206.15
C PRO A 907 -89.80 -27.49 206.85
N LYS A 908 -89.95 -27.57 208.17
CA LYS A 908 -89.15 -28.41 209.06
C LYS A 908 -89.58 -29.88 208.99
#